data_AF-A0A412DGH5-F1
#
_entry.id   AF-A0A412DGH5-F1
#
_cell.length_a   1.000
_cell.length_b   1.000
_cell.length_c   1.000
_cell.angle_alpha   90.00
_cell.angle_beta   90.00
_cell.angle_gamma   90.00
#
_symmetry.space_group_name_H-M   'P 1'
#
loop_
_entity.id
_entity.type
_entity.pdbx_description
1 polymer ?
#
loop_
_entity_poly.entity_id
_entity_poly.type
_entity_poly.pdbx_seq_one_letter_code
_entity_poly.pdbx_strand_id
1 'polypeptide(L)'
;MKFTSYIYTLLGVLCLYACSDEDNNGVASSDSNGVVFSANIGEYQTRIATDGGSWAKGDRIGTYMYAAGTENLMTFSNNVPYTCQNEEQLATFKADKPLMFPADGQEVSFKAYYPYVENINEYLYPLVLDNQQQGTAPYDLMYAVSDGTHARTREESSSMVPLNFSHCLAKVILKLTDKEEKPLQADGEPIFQGMKTHVTLNLKSGNLSAQTATAPIQAFLNTDENSIEAIVFPGELTDNCVAEFSIDGKAYSWMFKDNTAGLTSLEAGYKYVFSLKILTESGTIDGAADVEQSGSSSTPWQNETTTGIATASQYKLYPCDKGAFADTELKITFTGEKPRLGTSGSIRIYRADNLAEPIDEIRMDERQESISENGGTKFNTWMDVIGSSDRKLIVNYHAVKVDGNEVIIKPHSRKLDFDTDYFVLVDKEAIQHDGFKGITTSKWFFTTRPEPEVKTTVSVSHTDANADFYTLQGAVDFFTRNAVEGEKTIMLDEGKFEEIVNIRNLSNLTVKGAGADKTEIQSDNNNNWNPGIKDGCDSGLADALKPGMDIPYVDGRNQGGGRAGVLIAGKADKIRFEDVSMRCLYPTKTQAEVLCIRNKSDNATAFVHCRFYSQQDTLLPGGGYNWFYDCYVEGDTDFIWGGNSACLFESCKVEMITSGGRGFNARVKANNIGYVFSDCILTVAEGVTKCRLLEGSDGTGMVDNITFVNTTIDKEFFSGGINSEDKSMVPIAGYDDNIIRYNKNKDEIGELGEDTGIKDGCKMYNCTYDDGKPVQESGVYGTDRIHTLTSEEYNQYFKDRSTVLGGYADTTWFTE
;
A
#
# COMPACT_ATOMS: atom_id res chain seq x y z
N MET A 1 11.12 80.20 14.85
CA MET A 1 12.57 80.51 14.91
C MET A 1 13.30 79.17 14.97
N LYS A 2 13.85 78.70 13.84
CA LYS A 2 15.29 78.76 13.49
C LYS A 2 16.12 77.96 14.52
N PHE A 3 16.86 76.89 14.21
CA PHE A 3 17.59 76.56 12.99
C PHE A 3 17.92 75.06 12.89
N THR A 4 17.96 74.60 11.64
CA THR A 4 18.50 73.35 11.06
C THR A 4 20.01 73.18 11.27
N SER A 5 20.52 71.94 11.39
CA SER A 5 21.45 71.32 10.41
C SER A 5 22.17 70.04 10.90
N TYR A 6 21.99 68.98 10.11
CA TYR A 6 22.92 67.94 9.63
C TYR A 6 24.30 67.74 10.30
N ILE A 7 24.66 66.46 10.49
CA ILE A 7 25.82 65.79 9.84
C ILE A 7 25.63 64.25 9.92
N TYR A 8 25.74 63.60 8.76
CA TYR A 8 25.93 62.15 8.56
C TYR A 8 27.38 61.76 8.84
N THR A 9 27.66 60.62 9.49
CA THR A 9 28.51 59.56 8.90
C THR A 9 28.54 58.26 9.73
N LEU A 10 28.68 57.19 8.96
CA LEU A 10 28.68 55.76 9.21
C LEU A 10 29.82 55.22 10.11
N LEU A 11 29.53 54.08 10.74
CA LEU A 11 30.40 52.93 11.03
C LEU A 11 31.49 53.03 12.12
N GLY A 12 31.41 52.13 13.11
CA GLY A 12 32.57 51.74 13.91
C GLY A 12 32.29 51.08 15.26
N VAL A 13 32.29 49.75 15.26
CA VAL A 13 32.89 48.88 16.29
C VAL A 13 32.30 48.89 17.71
N LEU A 14 31.56 47.80 17.99
CA LEU A 14 31.75 46.79 19.05
C LEU A 14 32.11 47.20 20.49
N CYS A 15 31.47 46.44 21.39
CA CYS A 15 31.73 46.19 22.82
C CYS A 15 30.95 47.06 23.81
N LEU A 16 29.90 46.49 24.41
CA LEU A 16 29.65 46.58 25.86
C LEU A 16 28.91 45.34 26.36
N TYR A 17 29.52 44.68 27.35
CA TYR A 17 28.88 43.86 28.37
C TYR A 17 27.99 44.76 29.25
N ALA A 18 26.78 44.33 29.59
CA ALA A 18 26.06 44.78 30.78
C ALA A 18 24.98 43.77 31.20
N CYS A 19 25.16 43.18 32.38
CA CYS A 19 24.10 42.51 33.14
C CYS A 19 23.19 43.57 33.82
N SER A 20 21.90 43.26 33.94
CA SER A 20 21.13 43.53 35.16
C SER A 20 19.84 42.71 35.16
N ASP A 21 19.65 41.99 36.26
CA ASP A 21 18.59 41.04 36.55
C ASP A 21 17.17 41.62 36.71
N GLU A 22 16.25 40.66 36.64
CA GLU A 22 14.99 40.50 37.39
C GLU A 22 13.62 40.85 36.75
N ASP A 23 12.87 39.74 36.64
CA ASP A 23 11.43 39.51 36.79
C ASP A 23 10.44 39.95 35.71
N ASN A 24 9.99 38.94 34.95
CA ASN A 24 8.57 38.64 34.99
C ASN A 24 8.27 37.15 34.77
N ASN A 25 7.48 36.59 35.69
CA ASN A 25 6.90 35.25 35.62
C ASN A 25 6.21 35.00 34.27
N GLY A 26 6.87 34.23 33.42
CA GLY A 26 6.26 33.49 32.33
C GLY A 26 6.65 32.05 32.50
N VAL A 27 5.68 31.19 32.81
CA VAL A 27 5.83 29.73 32.68
C VAL A 27 6.27 29.47 31.24
N ALA A 28 7.56 29.20 31.03
CA ALA A 28 8.06 28.78 29.74
C ALA A 28 7.51 27.37 29.47
N SER A 29 6.66 27.27 28.45
CA SER A 29 6.18 25.99 27.94
C SER A 29 7.36 25.13 27.47
N SER A 30 7.20 23.84 27.66
CA SER A 30 8.10 22.73 27.33
C SER A 30 8.26 22.46 25.82
N ASP A 31 8.27 23.49 24.98
CA ASP A 31 8.35 23.33 23.53
C ASP A 31 9.81 23.26 23.07
N SER A 32 10.40 22.07 23.22
CA SER A 32 11.80 21.79 22.85
C SER A 32 11.96 21.62 21.33
N ASN A 33 12.36 22.68 20.63
CA ASN A 33 12.75 22.69 19.20
C ASN A 33 14.08 21.96 18.88
N GLY A 34 14.48 20.95 19.68
CA GLY A 34 15.73 20.23 19.50
C GLY A 34 15.53 18.76 19.11
N VAL A 35 16.64 18.07 18.80
CA VAL A 35 16.65 16.66 18.39
C VAL A 35 15.96 15.80 19.48
N VAL A 36 15.04 14.95 19.07
CA VAL A 36 14.42 13.87 19.84
C VAL A 36 14.98 12.56 19.30
N PHE A 37 15.23 11.56 20.14
CA PHE A 37 15.63 10.23 19.66
C PHE A 37 14.51 9.23 19.86
N SER A 38 14.44 8.22 18.99
CA SER A 38 13.57 7.06 19.21
C SER A 38 14.35 5.75 19.16
N ALA A 39 13.92 4.75 19.92
CA ALA A 39 14.45 3.40 19.87
C ALA A 39 13.30 2.39 19.97
N ASN A 40 13.36 1.31 19.20
CA ASN A 40 12.26 0.35 19.12
C ASN A 40 12.22 -0.58 20.33
N ILE A 41 11.02 -1.07 20.68
CA ILE A 41 10.79 -2.11 21.68
C ILE A 41 10.54 -3.44 20.96
N GLY A 42 11.54 -4.32 21.01
CA GLY A 42 11.48 -5.68 20.48
C GLY A 42 12.52 -6.56 21.16
N GLU A 43 12.35 -7.89 21.11
CA GLU A 43 13.06 -8.86 21.97
C GLU A 43 14.57 -8.71 22.08
N TYR A 44 15.24 -8.12 21.08
CA TYR A 44 16.70 -7.97 21.03
C TYR A 44 17.18 -6.54 20.71
N GLN A 45 16.32 -5.54 20.89
CA GLN A 45 16.62 -4.12 20.58
C GLN A 45 16.39 -3.19 21.77
N THR A 46 16.05 -3.76 22.91
CA THR A 46 15.72 -3.10 24.17
C THR A 46 16.75 -3.46 25.21
N ARG A 47 16.89 -2.62 26.23
CA ARG A 47 17.72 -2.98 27.36
C ARG A 47 17.20 -4.24 28.07
N ILE A 48 18.11 -4.99 28.65
CA ILE A 48 17.86 -6.12 29.52
C ILE A 48 17.52 -5.54 30.90
N ALA A 49 16.25 -5.63 31.32
CA ALA A 49 15.84 -5.31 32.68
C ALA A 49 15.66 -6.57 33.54
N THR A 50 15.57 -6.37 34.86
CA THR A 50 15.19 -7.43 35.80
C THR A 50 13.68 -7.75 35.72
N ASP A 51 12.86 -6.84 35.16
CA ASP A 51 11.41 -6.93 35.01
C ASP A 51 10.92 -7.16 33.55
N GLY A 52 11.83 -7.19 32.55
CA GLY A 52 11.49 -7.44 31.15
C GLY A 52 12.43 -6.79 30.12
N GLY A 53 12.28 -7.14 28.84
CA GLY A 53 13.09 -6.60 27.73
C GLY A 53 12.47 -5.35 27.09
N SER A 54 12.33 -4.25 27.84
CA SER A 54 11.78 -2.99 27.35
C SER A 54 12.56 -1.78 27.85
N TRP A 55 12.46 -0.67 27.11
CA TRP A 55 12.84 0.63 27.64
C TRP A 55 11.83 1.05 28.71
N ALA A 56 12.31 1.45 29.88
CA ALA A 56 11.50 1.98 30.97
C ALA A 56 11.54 3.50 30.99
N LYS A 57 10.45 4.11 31.43
CA LYS A 57 10.41 5.56 31.62
C LYS A 57 11.49 5.98 32.63
N GLY A 58 12.33 6.94 32.23
CA GLY A 58 13.45 7.40 33.05
C GLY A 58 14.80 6.77 32.70
N ASP A 59 14.86 5.76 31.83
CA ASP A 59 16.13 5.29 31.27
C ASP A 59 16.89 6.43 30.60
N ARG A 60 18.21 6.47 30.79
CA ARG A 60 19.05 7.54 30.25
C ARG A 60 20.09 6.98 29.30
N ILE A 61 20.19 7.62 28.13
CA ILE A 61 21.23 7.38 27.13
C ILE A 61 22.14 8.60 27.04
N GLY A 62 23.42 8.38 26.70
CA GLY A 62 24.34 9.45 26.34
C GLY A 62 24.47 9.56 24.83
N THR A 63 24.38 10.78 24.29
CA THR A 63 24.37 11.00 22.84
C THR A 63 25.48 11.94 22.39
N TYR A 64 25.93 11.74 21.15
CA TYR A 64 26.97 12.51 20.49
C TYR A 64 26.52 12.85 19.07
N MET A 65 26.86 14.05 18.59
CA MET A 65 26.58 14.51 17.23
C MET A 65 27.88 14.74 16.48
N TYR A 66 28.01 14.17 15.29
CA TYR A 66 29.19 14.29 14.44
C TYR A 66 28.80 14.88 13.10
N ALA A 67 29.73 15.60 12.46
CA ALA A 67 29.60 15.91 11.05
C ALA A 67 29.51 14.60 10.24
N ALA A 68 28.50 14.47 9.39
CA ALA A 68 28.22 13.24 8.66
C ALA A 68 29.45 12.71 7.90
N GLY A 69 29.64 11.39 7.95
CA GLY A 69 30.79 10.71 7.32
C GLY A 69 32.16 10.99 7.96
N THR A 70 32.22 11.66 9.12
CA THR A 70 33.47 11.99 9.81
C THR A 70 33.45 11.62 11.29
N GLU A 71 34.61 11.68 11.92
CA GLU A 71 34.76 11.60 13.39
C GLU A 71 34.82 12.98 14.07
N ASN A 72 34.49 14.05 13.35
CA ASN A 72 34.53 15.42 13.88
C ASN A 72 33.28 15.70 14.71
N LEU A 73 33.46 15.90 16.01
CA LEU A 73 32.37 16.21 16.93
C LEU A 73 31.84 17.62 16.70
N MET A 74 30.53 17.79 16.73
CA MET A 74 29.90 19.10 16.65
C MET A 74 30.03 19.85 17.98
N THR A 75 30.08 21.18 17.93
CA THR A 75 30.22 22.01 19.15
C THR A 75 29.04 21.75 20.12
N PHE A 76 29.33 21.67 21.43
CA PHE A 76 28.35 21.43 22.50
C PHE A 76 27.53 20.13 22.37
N SER A 77 28.04 19.14 21.65
CA SER A 77 27.34 17.86 21.42
C SER A 77 27.99 16.66 22.11
N ASN A 78 28.81 16.90 23.14
CA ASN A 78 29.55 15.85 23.83
C ASN A 78 28.71 15.25 24.96
N ASN A 79 28.39 13.96 24.87
CA ASN A 79 27.72 13.18 25.90
C ASN A 79 26.43 13.82 26.46
N VAL A 80 25.52 14.24 25.58
CA VAL A 80 24.29 14.90 26.00
C VAL A 80 23.30 13.84 26.53
N PRO A 81 22.77 14.00 27.76
CA PRO A 81 21.84 13.03 28.34
C PRO A 81 20.45 13.17 27.73
N TYR A 82 19.89 12.03 27.35
CA TYR A 82 18.53 11.89 26.86
C TYR A 82 17.78 10.86 27.70
N THR A 83 16.55 11.17 28.09
CA THR A 83 15.75 10.38 29.03
C THR A 83 14.53 9.81 28.31
N CYS A 84 14.31 8.51 28.45
CA CYS A 84 13.15 7.78 27.93
C CYS A 84 11.84 8.28 28.55
N GLN A 85 10.82 8.50 27.72
CA GLN A 85 9.56 9.12 28.12
C GLN A 85 8.39 8.14 28.23
N ASN A 86 8.41 7.05 27.45
CA ASN A 86 7.33 6.08 27.29
C ASN A 86 7.86 4.65 27.13
N GLU A 87 6.99 3.66 27.36
CA GLU A 87 7.29 2.22 27.29
C GLU A 87 6.50 1.54 26.14
N GLU A 88 6.09 2.33 25.15
CA GLU A 88 5.35 1.89 23.97
C GLU A 88 6.29 1.26 22.93
N GLN A 89 5.74 0.57 21.91
CA GLN A 89 6.53 -0.13 20.89
C GLN A 89 7.67 0.72 20.29
N LEU A 90 7.54 2.05 20.27
CA LEU A 90 8.61 2.98 19.97
C LEU A 90 8.89 3.89 21.17
N ALA A 91 10.00 3.62 21.87
CA ALA A 91 10.46 4.42 22.99
C ALA A 91 11.03 5.75 22.49
N THR A 92 10.63 6.85 23.12
CA THR A 92 11.06 8.21 22.78
C THR A 92 11.94 8.79 23.86
N PHE A 93 13.07 9.38 23.48
CA PHE A 93 14.01 10.02 24.39
C PHE A 93 14.07 11.53 24.18
N LYS A 94 13.94 12.27 25.28
CA LYS A 94 14.02 13.74 25.30
C LYS A 94 15.07 14.23 26.28
N ALA A 95 15.61 15.42 26.05
CA ALA A 95 16.62 16.05 26.89
C ALA A 95 16.15 17.45 27.34
N ASP A 96 16.53 17.86 28.55
CA ASP A 96 16.28 19.22 29.05
C ASP A 96 17.03 20.27 28.22
N LYS A 97 18.20 19.90 27.70
CA LYS A 97 19.03 20.68 26.78
C LYS A 97 19.34 19.81 25.56
N PRO A 98 18.40 19.74 24.59
CA PRO A 98 18.57 18.84 23.45
C PRO A 98 19.69 19.31 22.52
N LEU A 99 20.25 18.36 21.78
CA LEU A 99 21.11 18.64 20.63
C LEU A 99 20.33 19.47 19.61
N MET A 100 21.02 20.40 18.95
CA MET A 100 20.42 21.28 17.96
C MET A 100 21.04 21.02 16.61
N PHE A 101 20.22 20.93 15.56
CA PHE A 101 20.73 20.85 14.19
C PHE A 101 21.55 22.09 13.83
N PRO A 102 22.62 21.95 13.03
CA PRO A 102 23.40 23.07 12.56
C PRO A 102 22.56 24.08 11.76
N ALA A 103 22.69 25.36 12.07
CA ALA A 103 21.93 26.43 11.41
C ALA A 103 22.33 26.66 9.94
N ASP A 104 23.49 26.15 9.53
CA ASP A 104 24.03 26.23 8.17
C ASP A 104 23.60 25.05 7.27
N GLY A 105 22.80 24.12 7.80
CA GLY A 105 22.29 22.98 7.06
C GLY A 105 23.29 21.83 6.91
N GLN A 106 24.41 21.86 7.65
CA GLN A 106 25.40 20.79 7.61
C GLN A 106 24.81 19.44 8.04
N GLU A 107 25.07 18.40 7.24
CA GLU A 107 24.68 17.03 7.56
C GLU A 107 25.36 16.52 8.84
N VAL A 108 24.56 15.86 9.69
CA VAL A 108 25.04 15.26 10.93
C VAL A 108 24.68 13.78 11.04
N SER A 109 25.43 13.08 11.89
CA SER A 109 25.16 11.70 12.33
C SER A 109 25.23 11.62 13.84
N PHE A 110 24.57 10.62 14.42
CA PHE A 110 24.45 10.47 15.86
C PHE A 110 25.00 9.13 16.33
N LYS A 111 25.63 9.14 17.51
CA LYS A 111 26.01 7.95 18.26
C LYS A 111 25.40 8.03 19.64
N ALA A 112 24.91 6.91 20.15
CA ALA A 112 24.32 6.84 21.47
C ALA A 112 24.76 5.58 22.22
N TYR A 113 24.69 5.62 23.54
CA TYR A 113 24.99 4.47 24.38
C TYR A 113 24.11 4.44 25.63
N TYR A 114 23.96 3.24 26.19
CA TYR A 114 23.26 2.96 27.44
C TYR A 114 24.12 2.01 28.31
N PRO A 115 24.12 2.15 29.65
CA PRO A 115 23.46 3.20 30.43
C PRO A 115 24.27 4.50 30.49
N TYR A 116 23.58 5.64 30.57
CA TYR A 116 24.22 6.96 30.66
C TYR A 116 25.13 7.11 31.89
N VAL A 117 26.30 7.71 31.67
CA VAL A 117 27.26 8.10 32.71
C VAL A 117 27.65 9.56 32.47
N GLU A 118 27.63 10.36 33.53
CA GLU A 118 27.84 11.81 33.44
C GLU A 118 29.26 12.17 33.00
N ASN A 119 30.26 11.48 33.54
CA ASN A 119 31.66 11.79 33.31
C ASN A 119 32.32 10.70 32.45
N ILE A 120 32.51 10.99 31.17
CA ILE A 120 33.27 10.17 30.23
C ILE A 120 34.59 10.85 29.94
N ASN A 121 35.70 10.15 30.16
CA ASN A 121 37.04 10.65 29.84
C ASN A 121 37.48 10.08 28.49
N GLU A 122 37.94 10.94 27.58
CA GLU A 122 38.48 10.55 26.26
C GLU A 122 37.59 9.57 25.46
N TYR A 123 36.26 9.68 25.58
CA TYR A 123 35.28 8.78 24.95
C TYR A 123 35.35 7.31 25.41
N LEU A 124 36.04 7.02 26.51
CA LEU A 124 36.16 5.67 27.06
C LEU A 124 35.10 5.46 28.14
N TYR A 125 34.17 4.55 27.89
CA TYR A 125 33.19 4.08 28.86
C TYR A 125 33.77 2.89 29.64
N PRO A 126 34.09 3.05 30.94
CA PRO A 126 34.57 1.95 31.76
C PRO A 126 33.39 1.16 32.34
N LEU A 127 33.50 -0.18 32.33
CA LEU A 127 32.55 -1.07 32.97
C LEU A 127 33.27 -2.19 33.71
N VAL A 128 32.87 -2.45 34.96
CA VAL A 128 33.41 -3.55 35.77
C VAL A 128 32.29 -4.56 36.03
N LEU A 129 32.52 -5.81 35.66
CA LEU A 129 31.52 -6.90 35.67
C LEU A 129 31.62 -7.83 36.89
N ASP A 130 32.46 -7.51 37.88
CA ASP A 130 32.90 -8.41 38.94
C ASP A 130 31.81 -8.74 39.99
N ASN A 131 30.80 -7.89 40.19
CA ASN A 131 29.71 -8.14 41.14
C ASN A 131 28.32 -7.80 40.59
N GLN A 132 27.54 -8.82 40.25
CA GLN A 132 26.18 -8.67 39.69
C GLN A 132 25.09 -9.21 40.62
N GLN A 133 25.38 -9.37 41.92
CA GLN A 133 24.46 -9.99 42.89
C GLN A 133 23.11 -9.27 43.05
N GLN A 134 23.02 -8.00 42.64
CA GLN A 134 21.79 -7.20 42.72
C GLN A 134 21.02 -7.15 41.39
N GLY A 135 21.42 -7.95 40.39
CA GLY A 135 20.79 -8.02 39.08
C GLY A 135 21.78 -7.69 37.95
N THR A 136 21.42 -8.13 36.74
CA THR A 136 22.26 -7.98 35.55
C THR A 136 22.02 -6.67 34.78
N ALA A 137 20.89 -6.00 35.00
CA ALA A 137 20.46 -4.83 34.23
C ALA A 137 21.47 -3.65 34.21
N PRO A 138 22.17 -3.29 35.31
CA PRO A 138 23.16 -2.22 35.29
C PRO A 138 24.37 -2.49 34.38
N TYR A 139 24.56 -3.74 33.97
CA TYR A 139 25.68 -4.20 33.17
C TYR A 139 25.33 -4.34 31.68
N ASP A 140 24.08 -4.05 31.30
CA ASP A 140 23.64 -4.16 29.91
C ASP A 140 24.12 -2.96 29.06
N LEU A 141 25.39 -3.05 28.66
CA LEU A 141 26.01 -2.04 27.82
C LEU A 141 25.48 -2.14 26.39
N MET A 142 24.80 -1.10 25.91
CA MET A 142 24.31 -1.00 24.55
C MET A 142 24.91 0.21 23.82
N TYR A 143 25.01 0.09 22.50
CA TYR A 143 25.56 1.14 21.63
C TYR A 143 24.74 1.25 20.34
N ALA A 144 24.52 2.47 19.87
CA ALA A 144 23.77 2.77 18.66
C ALA A 144 24.51 3.76 17.77
N VAL A 145 24.33 3.61 16.47
CA VAL A 145 24.69 4.60 15.44
C VAL A 145 23.44 4.89 14.63
N SER A 146 23.15 6.16 14.33
CA SER A 146 22.10 6.52 13.38
C SER A 146 22.42 5.88 12.03
N ASP A 147 21.44 5.21 11.43
CA ASP A 147 21.55 4.24 10.32
C ASP A 147 21.91 4.82 8.94
N GLY A 148 22.76 5.85 8.88
CA GLY A 148 23.12 6.54 7.63
C GLY A 148 22.13 7.64 7.23
N THR A 149 21.10 7.88 8.03
CA THR A 149 20.22 9.05 7.95
C THR A 149 21.00 10.32 8.29
N HIS A 150 21.54 10.98 7.25
CA HIS A 150 22.16 12.28 7.39
C HIS A 150 21.06 13.35 7.53
N ALA A 151 20.91 13.90 8.73
CA ALA A 151 19.91 14.94 9.00
C ALA A 151 20.46 16.33 8.65
N ARG A 152 19.65 17.19 8.00
CA ARG A 152 20.13 18.45 7.42
C ARG A 152 19.62 19.70 8.11
N THR A 153 18.38 19.79 8.59
CA THR A 153 17.86 21.09 9.07
C THR A 153 16.77 21.03 10.14
N ARG A 154 16.54 22.19 10.77
CA ARG A 154 15.43 22.48 11.71
C ARG A 154 14.03 22.44 11.04
N GLU A 155 13.97 22.50 9.71
CA GLU A 155 12.72 22.62 8.93
C GLU A 155 12.27 21.29 8.30
N GLU A 156 13.09 20.24 8.36
CA GLU A 156 12.64 18.87 8.07
C GLU A 156 11.66 18.46 9.18
N SER A 157 10.44 18.07 8.81
CA SER A 157 9.25 17.95 9.67
C SER A 157 9.35 16.90 10.80
N SER A 158 10.41 16.09 10.84
CA SER A 158 10.70 15.20 11.96
C SER A 158 11.99 15.61 12.69
N SER A 159 11.85 16.26 13.85
CA SER A 159 12.98 16.45 14.78
C SER A 159 13.44 15.16 15.45
N MET A 160 12.93 14.00 15.02
CA MET A 160 13.10 12.70 15.65
C MET A 160 14.07 11.82 14.86
N VAL A 161 15.14 11.38 15.52
CA VAL A 161 16.20 10.55 14.94
C VAL A 161 16.09 9.12 15.49
N PRO A 162 15.90 8.10 14.64
CA PRO A 162 15.87 6.71 15.09
C PRO A 162 17.27 6.21 15.49
N LEU A 163 17.32 5.47 16.58
CA LEU A 163 18.52 4.80 17.11
C LEU A 163 18.28 3.28 17.14
N ASN A 164 19.15 2.55 16.47
CA ASN A 164 19.20 1.09 16.53
C ASN A 164 20.26 0.67 17.54
N PHE A 165 19.86 0.38 18.77
CA PHE A 165 20.76 -0.10 19.81
C PHE A 165 21.13 -1.57 19.61
N SER A 166 22.40 -1.88 19.82
CA SER A 166 22.95 -3.23 19.87
C SER A 166 23.62 -3.47 21.21
N HIS A 167 23.40 -4.65 21.80
CA HIS A 167 24.06 -5.07 23.03
C HIS A 167 25.56 -5.35 22.75
N CYS A 168 26.42 -4.82 23.60
CA CYS A 168 27.88 -4.94 23.45
C CYS A 168 28.44 -6.19 24.15
N LEU A 169 27.70 -6.80 25.07
CA LEU A 169 28.14 -7.92 25.89
C LEU A 169 27.26 -9.15 25.65
N ALA A 170 27.65 -10.30 26.24
CA ALA A 170 26.86 -11.52 26.19
C ALA A 170 26.10 -11.71 27.51
N LYS A 171 24.89 -12.25 27.45
CA LYS A 171 24.13 -12.70 28.63
C LYS A 171 24.23 -14.21 28.77
N VAL A 172 24.56 -14.68 29.96
CA VAL A 172 24.63 -16.10 30.31
C VAL A 172 23.60 -16.38 31.40
N ILE A 173 22.81 -17.43 31.22
CA ILE A 173 21.80 -17.90 32.16
C ILE A 173 22.03 -19.39 32.37
N LEU A 174 22.15 -19.84 33.62
CA LEU A 174 22.15 -21.25 33.99
C LEU A 174 20.79 -21.59 34.57
N LYS A 175 20.10 -22.56 33.96
CA LYS A 175 18.89 -23.19 34.50
C LYS A 175 19.25 -24.56 35.06
N LEU A 176 18.84 -24.82 36.29
CA LEU A 176 19.18 -26.05 36.99
C LEU A 176 17.93 -26.93 37.07
N THR A 177 18.05 -28.22 36.75
CA THR A 177 16.95 -29.18 36.85
C THR A 177 17.39 -30.47 37.52
N ASP A 178 16.43 -31.22 38.08
CA ASP A 178 16.68 -32.57 38.56
C ASP A 178 16.62 -33.62 37.42
N LYS A 179 16.80 -34.90 37.76
CA LYS A 179 16.72 -36.02 36.80
C LYS A 179 15.36 -36.15 36.09
N GLU A 180 14.31 -35.56 36.66
CA GLU A 180 12.94 -35.54 36.14
C GLU A 180 12.61 -34.20 35.44
N GLU A 181 13.63 -33.37 35.18
CA GLU A 181 13.56 -32.05 34.54
C GLU A 181 12.76 -31.01 35.33
N LYS A 182 12.59 -31.22 36.64
CA LYS A 182 11.97 -30.21 37.50
C LYS A 182 12.99 -29.12 37.86
N PRO A 183 12.60 -27.84 37.84
CA PRO A 183 13.49 -26.74 38.23
C PRO A 183 14.05 -26.90 39.64
N LEU A 184 15.33 -26.61 39.80
CA LEU A 184 16.04 -26.55 41.07
C LEU A 184 16.47 -25.11 41.34
N GLN A 185 16.39 -24.71 42.61
CA GLN A 185 16.84 -23.40 43.05
C GLN A 185 18.26 -23.51 43.63
N ALA A 186 19.19 -22.72 43.08
CA ALA A 186 20.50 -22.56 43.70
C ALA A 186 20.41 -21.69 44.96
N ASP A 187 21.35 -21.92 45.88
CA ASP A 187 21.58 -21.11 47.08
C ASP A 187 23.03 -20.60 47.13
N GLY A 188 23.34 -19.82 48.16
CA GLY A 188 24.66 -19.22 48.34
C GLY A 188 24.96 -18.08 47.37
N GLU A 189 26.25 -17.87 47.09
CA GLU A 189 26.72 -16.83 46.17
C GLU A 189 27.37 -17.49 44.95
N PRO A 190 26.65 -17.62 43.82
CA PRO A 190 27.21 -18.25 42.63
C PRO A 190 28.31 -17.37 42.00
N ILE A 191 29.34 -18.00 41.43
CA ILE A 191 30.51 -17.33 40.86
C ILE A 191 30.83 -17.90 39.48
N PHE A 192 31.07 -17.02 38.51
CA PHE A 192 31.66 -17.40 37.21
C PHE A 192 33.14 -17.04 37.18
N GLN A 193 34.00 -18.07 37.18
CA GLN A 193 35.45 -17.98 37.18
C GLN A 193 36.02 -17.79 35.77
N GLY A 194 37.25 -17.30 35.68
CA GLY A 194 38.02 -17.25 34.42
C GLY A 194 37.50 -16.24 33.39
N MET A 195 36.64 -15.29 33.78
CA MET A 195 36.05 -14.30 32.90
C MET A 195 36.82 -12.97 32.93
N LYS A 196 36.74 -12.17 31.86
CA LYS A 196 37.26 -10.80 31.86
C LYS A 196 36.25 -9.87 32.51
N THR A 197 36.68 -9.08 33.50
CA THR A 197 35.77 -8.24 34.30
C THR A 197 35.91 -6.74 34.06
N HIS A 198 37.05 -6.27 33.55
CA HIS A 198 37.27 -4.84 33.29
C HIS A 198 37.17 -4.57 31.79
N VAL A 199 36.05 -3.96 31.40
CA VAL A 199 35.66 -3.70 30.02
C VAL A 199 35.73 -2.21 29.73
N THR A 200 36.09 -1.85 28.51
CA THR A 200 36.07 -0.47 28.03
C THR A 200 35.47 -0.41 26.63
N LEU A 201 34.40 0.35 26.47
CA LEU A 201 33.82 0.70 25.17
C LEU A 201 34.33 2.08 24.75
N ASN A 202 34.94 2.14 23.57
CA ASN A 202 35.32 3.41 22.98
C ASN A 202 34.10 4.00 22.23
N LEU A 203 33.43 4.99 22.82
CA LEU A 203 32.20 5.58 22.29
C LEU A 203 32.39 6.34 20.97
N LYS A 204 33.63 6.68 20.62
CA LYS A 204 33.95 7.32 19.34
C LYS A 204 33.97 6.29 18.22
N SER A 205 34.69 5.19 18.44
CA SER A 205 34.90 4.15 17.43
C SER A 205 33.91 2.99 17.53
N GLY A 206 33.13 2.89 18.62
CA GLY A 206 32.28 1.78 19.07
C GLY A 206 33.01 0.46 19.39
N ASN A 207 34.35 0.46 19.39
CA ASN A 207 35.13 -0.74 19.69
C ASN A 207 35.10 -1.10 21.17
N LEU A 208 34.84 -2.37 21.45
CA LEU A 208 34.87 -2.94 22.79
C LEU A 208 36.23 -3.60 23.07
N SER A 209 36.77 -3.38 24.26
CA SER A 209 38.03 -3.99 24.72
C SER A 209 37.93 -4.41 26.18
N ALA A 210 38.82 -5.28 26.63
CA ALA A 210 38.91 -5.67 28.03
C ALA A 210 40.37 -5.94 28.44
N GLN A 211 40.64 -5.85 29.74
CA GLN A 211 41.96 -6.23 30.28
C GLN A 211 42.26 -7.71 30.01
N THR A 212 43.55 -8.04 29.91
CA THR A 212 44.00 -9.42 29.67
C THR A 212 43.83 -10.32 30.89
N ALA A 213 43.85 -9.75 32.10
CA ALA A 213 43.65 -10.49 33.33
C ALA A 213 42.18 -10.92 33.50
N THR A 214 41.99 -12.16 33.94
CA THR A 214 40.68 -12.71 34.29
C THR A 214 40.43 -12.64 35.79
N ALA A 215 39.18 -12.52 36.21
CA ALA A 215 38.75 -12.49 37.61
C ALA A 215 37.35 -13.14 37.76
N PRO A 216 36.96 -13.55 38.98
CA PRO A 216 35.61 -14.04 39.23
C PRO A 216 34.54 -12.96 39.03
N ILE A 217 33.37 -13.37 38.54
CA ILE A 217 32.13 -12.58 38.54
C ILE A 217 31.19 -13.19 39.58
N GLN A 218 30.80 -12.42 40.60
CA GLN A 218 29.72 -12.81 41.50
C GLN A 218 28.40 -12.69 40.74
N ALA A 219 27.81 -13.83 40.37
CA ALA A 219 26.65 -13.88 39.49
C ALA A 219 25.35 -13.53 40.23
N PHE A 220 24.34 -13.12 39.47
CA PHE A 220 23.01 -12.84 39.99
C PHE A 220 22.27 -14.15 40.24
N LEU A 221 21.74 -14.34 41.44
CA LEU A 221 20.83 -15.44 41.75
C LEU A 221 19.39 -14.96 41.57
N ASN A 222 18.77 -15.32 40.44
CA ASN A 222 17.38 -14.97 40.14
C ASN A 222 16.44 -16.03 40.72
N THR A 223 15.88 -15.75 41.89
CA THR A 223 14.97 -16.67 42.60
C THR A 223 13.59 -16.79 41.95
N ASP A 224 13.17 -15.80 41.17
CA ASP A 224 11.85 -15.80 40.53
C ASP A 224 11.85 -16.73 39.30
N GLU A 225 12.98 -16.77 38.57
CA GLU A 225 13.17 -17.59 37.37
C GLU A 225 13.92 -18.92 37.62
N ASN A 226 14.25 -19.22 38.88
CA ASN A 226 15.10 -20.36 39.28
C ASN A 226 16.39 -20.47 38.45
N SER A 227 17.13 -19.36 38.33
CA SER A 227 18.30 -19.31 37.46
C SER A 227 19.47 -18.52 38.06
N ILE A 228 20.65 -18.76 37.51
CA ILE A 228 21.87 -17.99 37.80
C ILE A 228 22.24 -17.21 36.54
N GLU A 229 22.38 -15.89 36.66
CA GLU A 229 22.55 -15.00 35.51
C GLU A 229 23.81 -14.15 35.64
N ALA A 230 24.49 -13.89 34.53
CA ALA A 230 25.53 -12.87 34.46
C ALA A 230 25.65 -12.26 33.05
N ILE A 231 25.99 -10.98 33.00
CA ILE A 231 26.52 -10.35 31.79
C ILE A 231 28.04 -10.55 31.76
N VAL A 232 28.56 -11.05 30.64
CA VAL A 232 29.98 -11.41 30.51
C VAL A 232 30.58 -10.78 29.26
N PHE A 233 31.90 -10.56 29.30
CA PHE A 233 32.63 -10.11 28.14
C PHE A 233 32.62 -11.18 27.04
N PRO A 234 32.31 -10.83 25.78
CA PRO A 234 32.31 -11.78 24.67
C PRO A 234 33.73 -12.25 24.36
N GLY A 235 33.92 -13.55 24.13
CA GLY A 235 35.23 -14.13 23.89
C GLY A 235 35.28 -15.63 24.07
N GLU A 236 36.48 -16.18 23.91
CA GLU A 236 36.72 -17.62 24.04
C GLU A 236 36.39 -18.12 25.44
N LEU A 237 35.63 -19.23 25.49
CA LEU A 237 35.47 -20.03 26.68
C LEU A 237 36.74 -20.87 26.82
N THR A 238 37.46 -20.73 27.93
CA THR A 238 38.66 -21.52 28.26
C THR A 238 38.34 -22.60 29.28
N ASP A 239 39.27 -23.50 29.57
CA ASP A 239 39.07 -24.55 30.59
C ASP A 239 38.96 -23.95 32.01
N ASN A 240 39.36 -22.68 32.17
CA ASN A 240 39.23 -21.93 33.43
C ASN A 240 37.88 -21.20 33.55
N CYS A 241 37.06 -21.19 32.48
CA CYS A 241 35.72 -20.62 32.52
C CYS A 241 34.78 -21.63 33.20
N VAL A 242 34.51 -21.40 34.49
CA VAL A 242 33.78 -22.34 35.35
C VAL A 242 32.67 -21.61 36.12
N ALA A 243 31.49 -22.21 36.19
CA ALA A 243 30.42 -21.78 37.09
C ALA A 243 30.47 -22.57 38.40
N GLU A 244 30.53 -21.88 39.53
CA GLU A 244 30.49 -22.44 40.87
C GLU A 244 29.21 -21.99 41.57
N PHE A 245 28.45 -22.93 42.15
CA PHE A 245 27.18 -22.65 42.82
C PHE A 245 26.86 -23.73 43.85
N SER A 246 25.84 -23.52 44.68
CA SER A 246 25.37 -24.55 45.61
C SER A 246 23.86 -24.80 45.52
N ILE A 247 23.44 -25.99 45.94
CA ILE A 247 22.04 -26.39 46.09
C ILE A 247 21.93 -27.14 47.42
N ASP A 248 21.02 -26.71 48.28
CA ASP A 248 20.85 -27.21 49.65
C ASP A 248 22.18 -27.26 50.44
N GLY A 249 23.02 -26.23 50.26
CA GLY A 249 24.34 -26.10 50.89
C GLY A 249 25.44 -27.02 50.34
N LYS A 250 25.17 -27.80 49.28
CA LYS A 250 26.17 -28.64 48.60
C LYS A 250 26.75 -27.90 47.38
N ALA A 251 28.07 -27.83 47.29
CA ALA A 251 28.76 -27.13 46.20
C ALA A 251 28.85 -27.96 44.90
N TYR A 252 28.70 -27.27 43.77
CA TYR A 252 28.80 -27.77 42.40
C TYR A 252 29.73 -26.86 41.59
N SER A 253 30.38 -27.45 40.58
CA SER A 253 31.31 -26.76 39.69
C SER A 253 31.12 -27.31 38.28
N TRP A 254 30.95 -26.43 37.29
CA TRP A 254 30.67 -26.78 35.90
C TRP A 254 31.49 -25.95 34.93
N MET A 255 32.14 -26.60 33.95
CA MET A 255 32.91 -25.89 32.92
C MET A 255 32.00 -25.47 31.77
N PHE A 256 32.07 -24.21 31.35
CA PHE A 256 31.24 -23.68 30.26
C PHE A 256 31.42 -24.43 28.92
N LYS A 257 32.60 -25.02 28.71
CA LYS A 257 32.89 -25.86 27.54
C LYS A 257 32.18 -27.21 27.54
N ASP A 258 31.71 -27.68 28.69
CA ASP A 258 30.99 -28.94 28.81
C ASP A 258 29.52 -28.73 28.41
N ASN A 259 29.31 -28.37 27.16
CA ASN A 259 28.00 -28.14 26.55
C ASN A 259 27.80 -29.00 25.30
N THR A 260 26.55 -29.36 24.99
CA THR A 260 26.20 -30.29 23.91
C THR A 260 26.37 -29.69 22.51
N ALA A 261 26.40 -28.35 22.39
CA ALA A 261 26.59 -27.67 21.11
C ALA A 261 28.05 -27.49 20.70
N GLY A 262 29.02 -27.83 21.56
CA GLY A 262 30.44 -27.62 21.30
C GLY A 262 30.83 -26.14 21.23
N LEU A 263 30.11 -25.28 21.96
CA LEU A 263 30.35 -23.83 22.00
C LEU A 263 31.72 -23.52 22.61
N THR A 264 32.58 -22.85 21.85
CA THR A 264 33.95 -22.48 22.26
C THR A 264 34.13 -21.00 22.58
N SER A 265 33.11 -20.17 22.32
CA SER A 265 33.16 -18.73 22.54
C SER A 265 31.77 -18.14 22.72
N LEU A 266 31.69 -17.01 23.41
CA LEU A 266 30.48 -16.20 23.55
C LEU A 266 30.56 -14.98 22.63
N GLU A 267 29.49 -14.71 21.91
CA GLU A 267 29.37 -13.55 21.02
C GLU A 267 28.60 -12.39 21.67
N ALA A 268 28.97 -11.16 21.31
CA ALA A 268 28.28 -9.95 21.76
C ALA A 268 26.82 -9.94 21.27
N GLY A 269 25.91 -9.46 22.11
CA GLY A 269 24.48 -9.34 21.81
C GLY A 269 23.70 -10.64 21.73
N TYR A 270 24.30 -11.74 22.20
CA TYR A 270 23.63 -13.01 22.39
C TYR A 270 23.36 -13.31 23.85
N LYS A 271 22.23 -13.98 24.07
CA LYS A 271 21.81 -14.62 25.30
C LYS A 271 22.00 -16.13 25.14
N TYR A 272 22.71 -16.73 26.10
CA TYR A 272 22.99 -18.16 26.18
C TYR A 272 22.29 -18.71 27.42
N VAL A 273 21.39 -19.67 27.23
CA VAL A 273 20.73 -20.39 28.31
C VAL A 273 21.31 -21.80 28.35
N PHE A 274 22.06 -22.11 29.41
CA PHE A 274 22.60 -23.44 29.67
C PHE A 274 21.70 -24.17 30.66
N SER A 275 21.19 -25.32 30.26
CA SER A 275 20.35 -26.18 31.09
C SER A 275 21.19 -27.31 31.67
N LEU A 276 21.42 -27.26 32.99
CA LEU A 276 22.22 -28.23 33.72
C LEU A 276 21.32 -29.20 34.49
N LYS A 277 21.53 -30.50 34.25
CA LYS A 277 20.86 -31.58 34.98
C LYS A 277 21.67 -31.99 36.20
N ILE A 278 21.09 -31.88 37.39
CA ILE A 278 21.76 -32.12 38.66
C ILE A 278 21.30 -33.46 39.27
N LEU A 279 22.26 -34.32 39.58
CA LEU A 279 22.04 -35.56 40.31
C LEU A 279 22.24 -35.31 41.80
N THR A 280 21.19 -34.84 42.47
CA THR A 280 21.24 -34.44 43.90
C THR A 280 21.68 -35.58 44.82
N GLU A 281 21.29 -36.82 44.51
CA GLU A 281 21.67 -38.04 45.25
C GLU A 281 23.18 -38.31 45.24
N SER A 282 23.86 -38.11 44.09
CA SER A 282 25.31 -38.32 43.95
C SER A 282 26.13 -37.05 44.18
N GLY A 283 25.54 -35.86 44.04
CA GLY A 283 26.27 -34.59 44.08
C GLY A 283 27.06 -34.27 42.84
N THR A 284 26.58 -34.71 41.68
CA THR A 284 27.28 -34.55 40.40
C THR A 284 26.34 -33.93 39.38
N ILE A 285 26.92 -33.37 38.32
CA ILE A 285 26.20 -32.85 37.16
C ILE A 285 26.14 -33.97 36.12
N ASP A 286 24.97 -34.18 35.52
CA ASP A 286 24.74 -35.26 34.54
C ASP A 286 25.07 -34.77 33.12
N GLY A 287 26.23 -35.19 32.61
CA GLY A 287 26.64 -34.92 31.23
C GLY A 287 26.95 -33.45 30.92
N ALA A 288 27.01 -33.15 29.63
CA ALA A 288 27.19 -31.79 29.12
C ALA A 288 25.84 -31.04 29.13
N ALA A 289 25.87 -29.73 29.37
CA ALA A 289 24.66 -28.91 29.40
C ALA A 289 24.10 -28.67 28.00
N ASP A 290 22.77 -28.71 27.88
CA ASP A 290 22.10 -28.22 26.67
C ASP A 290 22.17 -26.70 26.63
N VAL A 291 22.44 -26.12 25.46
CA VAL A 291 22.57 -24.67 25.29
C VAL A 291 21.61 -24.15 24.22
N GLU A 292 20.77 -23.19 24.62
CA GLU A 292 19.95 -22.41 23.71
C GLU A 292 20.59 -21.03 23.50
N GLN A 293 20.84 -20.69 22.23
CA GLN A 293 21.36 -19.39 21.83
C GLN A 293 20.25 -18.56 21.18
N SER A 294 20.05 -17.34 21.65
CA SER A 294 19.09 -16.37 21.10
C SER A 294 19.70 -14.96 21.14
N GLY A 295 19.49 -14.14 20.11
CA GLY A 295 20.13 -12.82 20.02
C GLY A 295 20.05 -12.16 18.65
N SER A 296 20.51 -10.91 18.58
CA SER A 296 20.60 -10.10 17.35
C SER A 296 22.03 -9.61 17.11
N SER A 297 22.84 -10.38 16.36
CA SER A 297 24.05 -9.86 15.73
C SER A 297 23.65 -9.14 14.44
N SER A 298 23.18 -7.90 14.54
CA SER A 298 23.21 -6.98 13.40
C SER A 298 24.59 -6.30 13.38
N THR A 299 25.59 -6.94 12.79
CA THR A 299 26.93 -6.34 12.64
C THR A 299 26.96 -5.42 11.38
N PRO A 300 27.89 -4.44 11.32
CA PRO A 300 29.32 -4.70 11.28
C PRO A 300 30.07 -4.19 12.52
N TRP A 301 30.70 -5.11 13.26
CA TRP A 301 31.71 -4.83 14.28
C TRP A 301 32.87 -5.83 14.17
N GLN A 302 33.65 -5.74 13.09
CA GLN A 302 35.06 -6.15 13.07
C GLN A 302 35.85 -5.17 12.20
N ASN A 303 36.81 -4.47 12.81
CA ASN A 303 37.94 -3.88 12.11
C ASN A 303 38.95 -5.01 11.84
N GLU A 304 38.91 -5.67 10.69
CA GLU A 304 40.11 -6.21 10.01
C GLU A 304 39.84 -6.40 8.51
N THR A 305 40.82 -6.01 7.70
CA THR A 305 40.88 -6.17 6.25
C THR A 305 40.88 -7.64 5.84
N THR A 306 39.73 -8.23 5.51
CA THR A 306 39.66 -9.43 4.68
C THR A 306 38.39 -9.44 3.82
N THR A 307 38.59 -9.61 2.52
CA THR A 307 37.58 -9.83 1.49
C THR A 307 36.74 -11.08 1.82
N GLY A 308 35.56 -10.89 2.41
CA GLY A 308 34.51 -11.88 2.57
C GLY A 308 33.17 -11.20 2.36
N ILE A 309 32.42 -11.64 1.36
CA ILE A 309 31.17 -11.02 0.89
C ILE A 309 30.14 -11.05 2.03
N ALA A 310 29.76 -9.89 2.55
CA ALA A 310 28.58 -9.73 3.38
C ALA A 310 27.36 -10.22 2.59
N THR A 311 26.66 -11.23 3.08
CA THR A 311 25.39 -11.64 2.47
C THR A 311 24.39 -10.50 2.67
N ALA A 312 24.06 -9.82 1.57
CA ALA A 312 23.06 -8.77 1.49
C ALA A 312 21.72 -9.21 2.10
N SER A 313 20.89 -8.24 2.51
CA SER A 313 19.50 -8.49 2.90
C SER A 313 18.81 -9.37 1.86
N GLN A 314 18.12 -10.43 2.30
CA GLN A 314 17.43 -11.38 1.41
C GLN A 314 16.20 -10.79 0.70
N TYR A 315 15.95 -9.50 0.90
CA TYR A 315 14.92 -8.72 0.24
C TYR A 315 15.34 -7.25 0.09
N LYS A 316 14.69 -6.56 -0.85
CA LYS A 316 14.76 -5.12 -1.09
C LYS A 316 13.41 -4.47 -0.78
N LEU A 317 13.43 -3.22 -0.33
CA LEU A 317 12.26 -2.44 0.03
C LEU A 317 12.11 -1.27 -0.93
N TYR A 318 10.87 -0.95 -1.31
CA TYR A 318 10.55 0.22 -2.12
C TYR A 318 9.20 0.82 -1.69
N PRO A 319 9.06 2.13 -1.56
CA PRO A 319 10.14 3.12 -1.61
C PRO A 319 11.09 2.97 -0.42
N CYS A 320 12.32 3.43 -0.58
CA CYS A 320 13.27 3.69 0.51
C CYS A 320 13.78 5.12 0.35
N ASP A 321 14.07 5.81 1.46
CA ASP A 321 14.60 7.18 1.47
C ASP A 321 13.60 8.22 0.91
N LYS A 322 14.12 9.33 0.36
CA LYS A 322 13.31 10.47 -0.07
C LYS A 322 12.79 10.33 -1.50
N GLY A 323 11.61 10.91 -1.74
CA GLY A 323 11.07 11.08 -3.10
C GLY A 323 10.09 9.99 -3.51
N ALA A 324 9.32 9.44 -2.58
CA ALA A 324 8.18 8.57 -2.88
C ALA A 324 6.98 9.40 -3.36
N PHE A 325 6.13 8.82 -4.22
CA PHE A 325 4.83 9.43 -4.53
C PHE A 325 3.87 9.26 -3.34
N ALA A 326 2.98 10.21 -3.12
CA ALA A 326 1.95 10.10 -2.07
C ALA A 326 0.89 9.03 -2.39
N ASP A 327 0.81 8.58 -3.64
CA ASP A 327 -0.06 7.50 -4.11
C ASP A 327 0.76 6.25 -4.53
N THR A 328 1.97 6.07 -4.00
CA THR A 328 2.83 4.93 -4.32
C THR A 328 2.30 3.60 -3.77
N GLU A 329 2.72 2.51 -4.42
CA GLU A 329 2.73 1.17 -3.81
C GLU A 329 3.96 0.99 -2.91
N LEU A 330 3.87 0.07 -1.95
CA LEU A 330 5.01 -0.45 -1.19
C LEU A 330 5.36 -1.85 -1.69
N LYS A 331 6.64 -2.16 -1.84
CA LYS A 331 7.13 -3.41 -2.43
C LYS A 331 8.24 -4.03 -1.59
N ILE A 332 8.15 -5.34 -1.38
CA ILE A 332 9.22 -6.17 -0.83
C ILE A 332 9.65 -7.18 -1.89
N THR A 333 10.82 -7.00 -2.46
CA THR A 333 11.36 -7.89 -3.51
C THR A 333 12.31 -8.90 -2.88
N PHE A 334 11.93 -10.16 -2.83
CA PHE A 334 12.72 -11.25 -2.24
C PHE A 334 13.75 -11.83 -3.22
N THR A 335 14.89 -12.25 -2.69
CA THR A 335 15.87 -13.08 -3.43
C THR A 335 15.62 -14.55 -3.13
N GLY A 336 15.67 -15.41 -4.17
CA GLY A 336 15.50 -16.85 -3.99
C GLY A 336 14.06 -17.29 -4.20
N GLU A 337 13.48 -17.94 -3.19
CA GLU A 337 12.15 -18.55 -3.29
C GLU A 337 11.03 -17.50 -3.36
N LYS A 338 9.94 -17.88 -4.02
CA LYS A 338 8.74 -17.04 -4.12
C LYS A 338 8.09 -16.91 -2.73
N PRO A 339 7.84 -15.69 -2.22
CA PRO A 339 7.13 -15.50 -0.96
C PRO A 339 5.67 -15.92 -1.08
N ARG A 340 5.01 -16.14 0.05
CA ARG A 340 3.55 -16.34 0.12
C ARG A 340 2.95 -15.40 1.15
N LEU A 341 1.68 -15.03 0.96
CA LEU A 341 0.95 -14.28 1.96
C LEU A 341 0.69 -15.16 3.18
N GLY A 342 0.93 -14.62 4.37
CA GLY A 342 0.53 -15.25 5.62
C GLY A 342 -0.94 -15.02 5.95
N THR A 343 -1.43 -15.68 7.00
CA THR A 343 -2.85 -15.68 7.40
C THR A 343 -3.11 -14.94 8.72
N SER A 344 -2.11 -14.22 9.23
CA SER A 344 -2.16 -13.47 10.49
C SER A 344 -1.06 -12.41 10.50
N GLY A 345 -1.10 -11.50 11.48
CA GLY A 345 -0.20 -10.35 11.55
C GLY A 345 -0.70 -9.17 10.71
N SER A 346 -0.05 -8.03 10.84
CA SER A 346 -0.44 -6.78 10.18
C SER A 346 0.71 -6.15 9.40
N ILE A 347 0.34 -5.38 8.39
CA ILE A 347 1.19 -4.39 7.72
C ILE A 347 0.69 -3.02 8.13
N ARG A 348 1.57 -2.18 8.68
CA ARG A 348 1.20 -0.90 9.31
C ARG A 348 2.09 0.22 8.80
N ILE A 349 1.48 1.35 8.47
CA ILE A 349 2.18 2.55 8.05
C ILE A 349 1.96 3.61 9.13
N TYR A 350 3.03 4.27 9.53
CA TYR A 350 3.00 5.34 10.53
C TYR A 350 3.61 6.60 9.94
N ARG A 351 3.05 7.76 10.30
CA ARG A 351 3.74 9.03 10.11
C ARG A 351 4.87 9.13 11.13
N ALA A 352 6.04 9.59 10.73
CA ALA A 352 7.18 9.72 11.62
C ALA A 352 6.95 10.77 12.73
N ASP A 353 6.07 11.75 12.52
CA ASP A 353 5.71 12.78 13.51
C ASP A 353 4.56 12.36 14.46
N ASN A 354 3.87 11.24 14.18
CA ASN A 354 2.77 10.74 14.99
C ASN A 354 2.75 9.20 15.00
N LEU A 355 3.29 8.65 16.08
CA LEU A 355 3.53 7.21 16.25
C LEU A 355 2.45 6.49 17.05
N ALA A 356 1.51 7.24 17.64
CA ALA A 356 0.52 6.69 18.57
C ALA A 356 -0.38 5.66 17.87
N GLU A 357 -0.73 5.90 16.61
CA GLU A 357 -1.60 5.05 15.81
C GLU A 357 -1.11 5.01 14.36
N PRO A 358 -1.24 3.87 13.67
CA PRO A 358 -0.93 3.81 12.26
C PRO A 358 -1.92 4.67 11.46
N ILE A 359 -1.42 5.37 10.44
CA ILE A 359 -2.26 6.08 9.47
C ILE A 359 -2.95 5.11 8.51
N ASP A 360 -2.33 3.95 8.30
CA ASP A 360 -2.91 2.85 7.56
C ASP A 360 -2.52 1.49 8.12
N GLU A 361 -3.44 0.53 8.05
CA GLU A 361 -3.25 -0.84 8.51
C GLU A 361 -3.94 -1.82 7.56
N ILE A 362 -3.22 -2.89 7.19
CA ILE A 362 -3.76 -4.05 6.49
C ILE A 362 -3.56 -5.28 7.37
N ARG A 363 -4.66 -5.92 7.76
CA ARG A 363 -4.66 -7.08 8.64
C ARG A 363 -4.71 -8.37 7.82
N MET A 364 -3.79 -9.29 8.09
CA MET A 364 -3.63 -10.51 7.31
C MET A 364 -4.49 -11.67 7.82
N ASP A 365 -5.24 -11.49 8.91
CA ASP A 365 -6.35 -12.37 9.30
C ASP A 365 -7.68 -11.97 8.63
N GLU A 366 -7.77 -10.74 8.10
CA GLU A 366 -8.86 -10.29 7.23
C GLU A 366 -8.57 -10.62 5.75
N ARG A 367 -9.60 -10.63 4.90
CA ARG A 367 -9.51 -10.81 3.44
C ARG A 367 -10.66 -10.09 2.75
N GLN A 368 -10.58 -10.01 1.42
CA GLN A 368 -11.73 -9.64 0.60
C GLN A 368 -12.93 -10.52 0.95
N GLU A 369 -14.07 -9.89 1.20
CA GLU A 369 -15.35 -10.57 1.42
C GLU A 369 -16.39 -10.00 0.48
N SER A 370 -17.28 -10.85 -0.06
CA SER A 370 -18.35 -10.37 -0.92
C SER A 370 -19.20 -9.34 -0.19
N ILE A 371 -19.29 -8.14 -0.77
CA ILE A 371 -20.19 -7.12 -0.27
C ILE A 371 -21.64 -7.58 -0.53
N SER A 372 -22.50 -7.55 0.48
CA SER A 372 -23.90 -7.97 0.40
C SER A 372 -24.76 -6.84 -0.17
N GLU A 373 -25.55 -7.09 -1.21
CA GLU A 373 -26.50 -6.07 -1.72
C GLU A 373 -27.56 -5.67 -0.68
N ASN A 374 -27.88 -6.56 0.26
CA ASN A 374 -28.90 -6.40 1.28
C ASN A 374 -28.37 -5.80 2.60
N GLY A 375 -27.11 -5.34 2.61
CA GLY A 375 -26.45 -4.80 3.81
C GLY A 375 -25.88 -5.89 4.72
N GLY A 376 -25.30 -5.45 5.85
CA GLY A 376 -24.73 -6.33 6.89
C GLY A 376 -23.27 -6.75 6.69
N THR A 377 -22.64 -6.40 5.57
CA THR A 377 -21.19 -6.57 5.37
C THR A 377 -20.41 -5.57 6.21
N LYS A 378 -19.32 -6.03 6.83
CA LYS A 378 -18.43 -5.17 7.61
C LYS A 378 -17.38 -4.57 6.69
N PHE A 379 -17.11 -3.29 6.84
CA PHE A 379 -15.93 -2.68 6.24
C PHE A 379 -14.69 -3.27 6.91
N ASN A 380 -13.73 -3.75 6.12
CA ASN A 380 -12.49 -4.36 6.62
C ASN A 380 -11.27 -3.76 5.89
N THR A 381 -10.06 -4.14 6.29
CA THR A 381 -8.79 -3.60 5.76
C THR A 381 -8.40 -4.14 4.38
N TRP A 382 -9.26 -4.93 3.74
CA TRP A 382 -9.13 -5.37 2.33
C TRP A 382 -10.15 -4.66 1.42
N MET A 383 -10.80 -3.63 1.94
CA MET A 383 -11.67 -2.72 1.20
C MET A 383 -11.11 -1.30 1.21
N ASP A 384 -11.29 -0.57 0.12
CA ASP A 384 -10.84 0.81 -0.04
C ASP A 384 -11.99 1.78 -0.28
N VAL A 385 -11.74 3.06 -0.01
CA VAL A 385 -12.65 4.19 -0.25
C VAL A 385 -12.07 5.09 -1.35
N ILE A 386 -12.49 4.84 -2.58
CA ILE A 386 -11.89 5.40 -3.81
C ILE A 386 -12.64 6.65 -4.31
N GLY A 387 -11.87 7.71 -4.58
CA GLY A 387 -12.31 8.98 -5.15
C GLY A 387 -12.39 10.13 -4.14
N SER A 388 -12.33 11.37 -4.65
CA SER A 388 -12.33 12.59 -3.83
C SER A 388 -13.55 13.51 -4.01
N SER A 389 -14.56 13.09 -4.77
CA SER A 389 -15.77 13.89 -5.06
C SER A 389 -16.83 13.77 -3.94
N ASP A 390 -18.04 14.26 -4.21
CA ASP A 390 -19.21 14.19 -3.31
C ASP A 390 -19.61 12.76 -2.94
N ARG A 391 -19.27 11.78 -3.79
CA ARG A 391 -19.47 10.34 -3.56
C ARG A 391 -18.23 9.54 -3.89
N LYS A 392 -18.02 8.46 -3.14
CA LYS A 392 -16.81 7.61 -3.16
C LYS A 392 -17.19 6.14 -3.27
N LEU A 393 -16.41 5.34 -3.99
CA LEU A 393 -16.63 3.90 -4.06
C LEU A 393 -16.13 3.25 -2.78
N ILE A 394 -16.89 2.31 -2.22
CA ILE A 394 -16.44 1.43 -1.13
C ILE A 394 -16.35 0.03 -1.73
N VAL A 395 -15.14 -0.44 -1.97
CA VAL A 395 -14.90 -1.63 -2.80
C VAL A 395 -13.81 -2.52 -2.22
N ASN A 396 -13.96 -3.82 -2.33
CA ASN A 396 -12.85 -4.76 -2.23
C ASN A 396 -11.80 -4.43 -3.29
N TYR A 397 -10.53 -4.56 -2.90
CA TYR A 397 -9.37 -4.41 -3.79
C TYR A 397 -8.25 -5.34 -3.32
N HIS A 398 -7.14 -5.42 -4.06
CA HIS A 398 -5.97 -6.19 -3.66
C HIS A 398 -5.02 -5.37 -2.80
N ALA A 399 -5.30 -5.33 -1.49
CA ALA A 399 -4.45 -4.65 -0.51
C ALA A 399 -3.01 -5.22 -0.49
N VAL A 400 -2.87 -6.54 -0.60
CA VAL A 400 -1.57 -7.22 -0.69
C VAL A 400 -1.61 -8.33 -1.74
N LYS A 401 -0.65 -8.35 -2.65
CA LYS A 401 -0.51 -9.41 -3.66
C LYS A 401 0.94 -9.89 -3.78
N VAL A 402 1.11 -11.11 -4.28
CA VAL A 402 2.42 -11.65 -4.65
C VAL A 402 2.53 -11.78 -6.16
N ASP A 403 3.44 -11.02 -6.76
CA ASP A 403 3.80 -11.14 -8.17
C ASP A 403 5.26 -11.56 -8.32
N GLY A 404 5.51 -12.72 -8.94
CA GLY A 404 6.84 -13.32 -8.95
C GLY A 404 7.44 -13.45 -7.54
N ASN A 405 8.56 -12.76 -7.30
CA ASN A 405 9.26 -12.70 -6.01
C ASN A 405 8.94 -11.42 -5.21
N GLU A 406 7.98 -10.62 -5.66
CA GLU A 406 7.62 -9.35 -5.05
C GLU A 406 6.31 -9.49 -4.27
N VAL A 407 6.31 -8.97 -3.05
CA VAL A 407 5.08 -8.68 -2.31
C VAL A 407 4.77 -7.21 -2.55
N ILE A 408 3.64 -6.95 -3.22
CA ILE A 408 3.15 -5.60 -3.53
C ILE A 408 2.03 -5.30 -2.53
N ILE A 409 2.16 -4.18 -1.84
CA ILE A 409 1.23 -3.68 -0.84
C ILE A 409 0.71 -2.35 -1.38
N LYS A 410 -0.61 -2.25 -1.51
CA LYS A 410 -1.30 -1.02 -1.89
C LYS A 410 -1.86 -0.40 -0.62
N PRO A 411 -1.32 0.73 -0.14
CA PRO A 411 -1.99 1.50 0.91
C PRO A 411 -3.41 1.86 0.47
N HIS A 412 -4.32 2.01 1.43
CA HIS A 412 -5.64 2.54 1.12
C HIS A 412 -5.53 3.95 0.50
N SER A 413 -6.48 4.30 -0.35
CA SER A 413 -6.46 5.57 -1.07
C SER A 413 -6.40 6.76 -0.11
N ARG A 414 -5.56 7.75 -0.44
CA ARG A 414 -5.44 9.05 0.26
C ARG A 414 -4.93 8.94 1.72
N LYS A 415 -4.13 7.90 2.02
CA LYS A 415 -3.54 7.71 3.35
C LYS A 415 -2.20 8.42 3.55
N LEU A 416 -1.37 8.48 2.50
CA LEU A 416 -0.10 9.19 2.58
C LEU A 416 -0.32 10.66 2.19
N ASP A 417 0.12 11.54 3.07
CA ASP A 417 0.21 12.97 2.85
C ASP A 417 1.47 13.29 2.03
N PHE A 418 1.48 14.44 1.37
CA PHE A 418 2.66 14.97 0.69
C PHE A 418 3.69 15.51 1.69
N ASP A 419 4.96 15.56 1.28
CA ASP A 419 6.09 16.10 2.04
C ASP A 419 6.17 15.56 3.48
N THR A 420 5.92 14.26 3.64
CA THR A 420 5.75 13.62 4.94
C THR A 420 6.61 12.37 5.05
N ASP A 421 7.23 12.23 6.22
CA ASP A 421 8.07 11.08 6.58
C ASP A 421 7.21 9.92 7.10
N TYR A 422 7.50 8.71 6.64
CA TYR A 422 6.81 7.49 7.01
C TYR A 422 7.77 6.38 7.37
N PHE A 423 7.34 5.48 8.25
CA PHE A 423 7.92 4.14 8.34
C PHE A 423 6.85 3.06 8.26
N VAL A 424 7.27 1.91 7.76
CA VAL A 424 6.42 0.73 7.53
C VAL A 424 6.87 -0.39 8.46
N LEU A 425 5.92 -0.94 9.20
CA LEU A 425 6.10 -2.16 9.97
C LEU A 425 5.37 -3.31 9.29
N VAL A 426 5.99 -4.48 9.26
CA VAL A 426 5.42 -5.71 8.71
C VAL A 426 5.66 -6.83 9.68
N ASP A 427 4.60 -7.41 10.23
CA ASP A 427 4.75 -8.55 11.13
C ASP A 427 5.33 -9.75 10.36
N LYS A 428 6.14 -10.57 11.03
CA LYS A 428 6.76 -11.75 10.42
C LYS A 428 5.70 -12.68 9.82
N GLU A 429 4.58 -12.81 10.51
CA GLU A 429 3.46 -13.68 10.17
C GLU A 429 2.72 -13.21 8.91
N ALA A 430 2.85 -11.94 8.52
CA ALA A 430 2.17 -11.38 7.35
C ALA A 430 2.69 -11.95 6.03
N ILE A 431 3.96 -12.37 5.99
CA ILE A 431 4.61 -12.91 4.79
C ILE A 431 5.37 -14.18 5.14
N GLN A 432 5.02 -15.28 4.49
CA GLN A 432 5.70 -16.56 4.60
C GLN A 432 6.87 -16.62 3.62
N HIS A 433 8.08 -16.49 4.14
CA HIS A 433 9.33 -16.74 3.42
C HIS A 433 10.42 -17.03 4.46
N ASP A 434 11.28 -18.04 4.24
CA ASP A 434 12.27 -18.49 5.24
C ASP A 434 13.22 -17.35 5.68
N GLY A 435 13.51 -16.47 4.73
CA GLY A 435 14.32 -15.26 4.91
C GLY A 435 13.63 -14.06 5.53
N PHE A 436 12.30 -14.11 5.70
CA PHE A 436 11.54 -12.99 6.25
C PHE A 436 11.32 -13.18 7.74
N LYS A 437 11.78 -12.22 8.53
CA LYS A 437 11.63 -12.20 9.99
C LYS A 437 10.72 -11.07 10.48
N GLY A 438 9.96 -10.46 9.57
CA GLY A 438 9.26 -9.21 9.80
C GLY A 438 10.15 -7.98 9.61
N ILE A 439 9.50 -6.83 9.54
CA ILE A 439 10.08 -5.49 9.59
C ILE A 439 9.49 -4.84 10.83
N THR A 440 10.13 -5.04 11.98
CA THR A 440 9.65 -4.53 13.27
C THR A 440 10.33 -3.22 13.66
N THR A 441 11.33 -2.79 12.88
CA THR A 441 12.14 -1.58 13.03
C THR A 441 11.78 -0.51 12.01
N SER A 442 12.16 0.75 12.23
CA SER A 442 12.10 1.85 11.25
C SER A 442 13.02 1.66 10.02
N LYS A 443 13.54 0.45 9.77
CA LYS A 443 14.37 0.11 8.61
C LYS A 443 13.68 0.38 7.28
N TRP A 444 12.35 0.30 7.25
CA TRP A 444 11.58 0.72 6.10
C TRP A 444 11.08 2.14 6.34
N PHE A 445 11.92 3.11 6.01
CA PHE A 445 11.61 4.53 6.11
C PHE A 445 11.60 5.16 4.72
N PHE A 446 10.65 6.08 4.49
CA PHE A 446 10.63 6.88 3.27
C PHE A 446 9.95 8.23 3.48
N THR A 447 10.26 9.20 2.62
CA THR A 447 9.63 10.52 2.59
C THR A 447 8.86 10.70 1.29
N THR A 448 7.59 11.07 1.38
CA THR A 448 6.78 11.45 0.20
C THR A 448 7.21 12.81 -0.35
N ARG A 449 7.01 13.02 -1.65
CA ARG A 449 7.32 14.29 -2.32
C ARG A 449 6.34 15.40 -1.92
N PRO A 450 6.72 16.68 -2.09
CA PRO A 450 5.78 17.79 -2.09
C PRO A 450 4.64 17.58 -3.10
N GLU A 451 3.47 18.16 -2.81
CA GLU A 451 2.33 18.12 -3.73
C GLU A 451 2.70 18.80 -5.06
N PRO A 452 2.36 18.21 -6.22
CA PRO A 452 2.60 18.83 -7.50
C PRO A 452 1.95 20.22 -7.61
N GLU A 453 2.62 21.15 -8.30
CA GLU A 453 2.02 22.46 -8.60
C GLU A 453 0.71 22.31 -9.37
N VAL A 454 -0.28 23.15 -9.06
CA VAL A 454 -1.56 23.18 -9.77
C VAL A 454 -1.35 23.61 -11.23
N LYS A 455 -1.50 22.65 -12.14
CA LYS A 455 -1.35 22.79 -13.59
C LYS A 455 -2.45 22.03 -14.31
N THR A 456 -2.60 22.22 -15.61
CA THR A 456 -3.64 21.54 -16.43
C THR A 456 -3.17 20.23 -17.06
N THR A 457 -1.87 19.93 -17.02
CA THR A 457 -1.31 18.66 -17.52
C THR A 457 -0.44 18.02 -16.46
N VAL A 458 -0.79 16.79 -16.08
CA VAL A 458 -0.04 15.99 -15.10
C VAL A 458 0.37 14.66 -15.72
N SER A 459 1.41 14.05 -15.16
CA SER A 459 1.99 12.79 -15.62
C SER A 459 1.86 11.69 -14.57
N VAL A 460 1.63 10.46 -15.02
CA VAL A 460 1.51 9.26 -14.18
C VAL A 460 2.49 8.21 -14.67
N SER A 461 3.35 7.72 -13.79
CA SER A 461 4.36 6.72 -14.14
C SER A 461 4.75 5.85 -12.96
N HIS A 462 5.04 4.58 -13.24
CA HIS A 462 5.70 3.68 -12.29
C HIS A 462 7.23 3.71 -12.40
N THR A 463 7.79 4.39 -13.40
CA THR A 463 9.24 4.33 -13.70
C THR A 463 9.90 5.69 -13.84
N ASP A 464 9.17 6.73 -14.25
CA ASP A 464 9.71 8.09 -14.28
C ASP A 464 9.71 8.70 -12.88
N ALA A 465 10.90 8.85 -12.32
CA ALA A 465 11.10 9.50 -11.04
C ALA A 465 10.70 10.98 -11.04
N ASN A 466 10.36 11.61 -12.17
CA ASN A 466 9.87 13.00 -12.24
C ASN A 466 8.37 13.11 -12.54
N ALA A 467 7.66 11.99 -12.66
CA ALA A 467 6.21 12.04 -12.82
C ALA A 467 5.54 12.75 -11.63
N ASP A 468 4.30 13.19 -11.83
CA ASP A 468 3.52 13.87 -10.79
C ASP A 468 2.85 12.86 -9.84
N PHE A 469 2.39 11.73 -10.39
CA PHE A 469 1.63 10.71 -9.67
C PHE A 469 2.11 9.30 -10.04
N TYR A 470 1.86 8.36 -9.13
CA TYR A 470 2.08 6.94 -9.39
C TYR A 470 0.83 6.24 -9.95
N THR A 471 -0.37 6.76 -9.65
CA THR A 471 -1.68 6.19 -10.05
C THR A 471 -2.54 7.17 -10.85
N LEU A 472 -3.41 6.65 -11.71
CA LEU A 472 -4.41 7.45 -12.42
C LEU A 472 -5.43 8.04 -11.43
N GLN A 473 -5.87 7.28 -10.44
CA GLN A 473 -6.81 7.79 -9.42
C GLN A 473 -6.21 8.98 -8.65
N GLY A 474 -4.92 8.94 -8.29
CA GLY A 474 -4.23 10.05 -7.64
C GLY A 474 -4.28 11.35 -8.46
N ALA A 475 -4.06 11.24 -9.78
CA ALA A 475 -4.17 12.37 -10.70
C ALA A 475 -5.63 12.87 -10.87
N VAL A 476 -6.61 11.97 -10.90
CA VAL A 476 -8.05 12.33 -10.92
C VAL A 476 -8.46 13.06 -9.64
N ASP A 477 -8.01 12.58 -8.49
CA ASP A 477 -8.27 13.19 -7.18
C ASP A 477 -7.61 14.57 -7.08
N PHE A 478 -6.40 14.73 -7.62
CA PHE A 478 -5.72 16.02 -7.67
C PHE A 478 -6.54 17.08 -8.41
N PHE A 479 -7.04 16.77 -9.61
CA PHE A 479 -7.87 17.72 -10.37
C PHE A 479 -9.20 18.02 -9.68
N THR A 480 -9.80 17.00 -9.05
CA THR A 480 -11.07 17.15 -8.34
C THR A 480 -10.92 18.02 -7.09
N ARG A 481 -9.90 17.77 -6.25
CA ARG A 481 -9.64 18.54 -5.02
C ARG A 481 -9.24 19.98 -5.31
N ASN A 482 -8.43 20.21 -6.34
CA ASN A 482 -7.95 21.55 -6.70
C ASN A 482 -8.94 22.34 -7.57
N ALA A 483 -10.09 21.74 -7.95
CA ALA A 483 -11.12 22.38 -8.76
C ALA A 483 -10.57 23.08 -10.02
N VAL A 484 -9.59 22.46 -10.67
CA VAL A 484 -8.93 23.04 -11.85
C VAL A 484 -9.97 23.24 -12.96
N GLU A 485 -10.11 24.46 -13.46
CA GLU A 485 -11.06 24.81 -14.53
C GLU A 485 -10.49 24.52 -15.93
N GLY A 486 -11.34 24.51 -16.96
CA GLY A 486 -10.90 24.34 -18.36
C GLY A 486 -10.42 22.91 -18.70
N GLU A 487 -9.66 22.77 -19.78
CA GLU A 487 -9.15 21.47 -20.26
C GLU A 487 -8.03 20.95 -19.36
N LYS A 488 -8.07 19.64 -19.08
CA LYS A 488 -7.12 18.89 -18.27
C LYS A 488 -6.60 17.69 -19.04
N THR A 489 -5.33 17.38 -18.88
CA THR A 489 -4.70 16.20 -19.47
C THR A 489 -3.96 15.39 -18.40
N ILE A 490 -4.18 14.08 -18.38
CA ILE A 490 -3.37 13.11 -17.64
C ILE A 490 -2.59 12.30 -18.67
N MET A 491 -1.27 12.41 -18.66
CA MET A 491 -0.38 11.59 -19.47
C MET A 491 -0.04 10.31 -18.70
N LEU A 492 -0.43 9.16 -19.24
CA LEU A 492 -0.06 7.85 -18.70
C LEU A 492 1.13 7.32 -19.50
N ASP A 493 2.22 7.00 -18.80
CA ASP A 493 3.36 6.33 -19.41
C ASP A 493 3.03 4.91 -19.88
N GLU A 494 3.97 4.28 -20.60
CA GLU A 494 3.94 2.84 -20.85
C GLU A 494 3.95 2.09 -19.51
N GLY A 495 3.05 1.13 -19.36
CA GLY A 495 2.91 0.38 -18.11
C GLY A 495 1.53 -0.23 -17.90
N LYS A 496 1.45 -1.05 -16.85
CA LYS A 496 0.21 -1.65 -16.37
C LYS A 496 -0.19 -0.97 -15.06
N PHE A 497 -1.31 -0.27 -15.09
CA PHE A 497 -1.87 0.47 -13.97
C PHE A 497 -2.99 -0.37 -13.36
N GLU A 498 -2.67 -1.11 -12.30
CA GLU A 498 -3.65 -2.00 -11.67
C GLU A 498 -4.46 -1.26 -10.59
N GLU A 499 -5.60 -0.68 -10.97
CA GLU A 499 -6.38 0.18 -10.09
C GLU A 499 -7.87 0.21 -10.48
N ILE A 500 -8.70 0.63 -9.52
CA ILE A 500 -10.11 0.98 -9.77
C ILE A 500 -10.17 2.51 -9.80
N VAL A 501 -10.79 3.07 -10.83
CA VAL A 501 -10.81 4.51 -11.09
C VAL A 501 -12.23 5.06 -11.02
N ASN A 502 -12.43 6.13 -10.26
CA ASN A 502 -13.69 6.84 -10.06
C ASN A 502 -13.55 8.31 -10.51
N ILE A 503 -14.00 8.61 -11.72
CA ILE A 503 -14.07 9.95 -12.29
C ILE A 503 -15.49 10.49 -12.04
N ARG A 504 -15.63 11.42 -11.10
CA ARG A 504 -16.94 11.93 -10.69
C ARG A 504 -16.99 13.44 -10.57
N ASN A 505 -17.98 14.04 -11.24
CA ASN A 505 -18.18 15.51 -11.31
C ASN A 505 -16.96 16.30 -11.82
N LEU A 506 -16.04 15.62 -12.50
CA LEU A 506 -14.88 16.22 -13.15
C LEU A 506 -15.18 16.34 -14.64
N SER A 507 -14.89 17.48 -15.26
CA SER A 507 -15.18 17.70 -16.69
C SER A 507 -13.97 18.23 -17.44
N ASN A 508 -14.00 18.08 -18.77
CA ASN A 508 -12.94 18.47 -19.71
C ASN A 508 -11.60 17.78 -19.36
N LEU A 509 -11.64 16.47 -19.18
CA LEU A 509 -10.46 15.66 -18.86
C LEU A 509 -10.13 14.74 -20.02
N THR A 510 -8.89 14.77 -20.49
CA THR A 510 -8.30 13.79 -21.40
C THR A 510 -7.29 12.93 -20.65
N VAL A 511 -7.44 11.62 -20.71
CA VAL A 511 -6.45 10.64 -20.25
C VAL A 511 -5.77 10.06 -21.49
N LYS A 512 -4.46 10.24 -21.63
CA LYS A 512 -3.71 9.89 -22.84
C LYS A 512 -2.58 8.93 -22.51
N GLY A 513 -2.63 7.73 -23.10
CA GLY A 513 -1.57 6.72 -22.97
C GLY A 513 -0.45 6.88 -24.00
N ALA A 514 0.57 6.02 -23.87
CA ALA A 514 1.69 5.92 -24.80
C ALA A 514 1.37 5.05 -26.04
N GLY A 515 0.16 4.51 -26.13
CA GLY A 515 -0.29 3.51 -27.11
C GLY A 515 -1.15 2.45 -26.44
N ALA A 516 -2.25 2.02 -27.06
CA ALA A 516 -3.16 1.04 -26.46
C ALA A 516 -2.63 -0.41 -26.41
N ASP A 517 -1.44 -0.65 -26.94
CA ASP A 517 -0.64 -1.86 -26.75
C ASP A 517 0.43 -1.72 -25.63
N LYS A 518 0.62 -0.51 -25.10
CA LYS A 518 1.69 -0.15 -24.15
C LYS A 518 1.17 0.32 -22.79
N THR A 519 0.04 1.01 -22.78
CA THR A 519 -0.57 1.56 -21.57
C THR A 519 -1.89 0.84 -21.29
N GLU A 520 -1.93 0.07 -20.20
CA GLU A 520 -3.08 -0.75 -19.82
C GLU A 520 -3.56 -0.42 -18.40
N ILE A 521 -4.80 0.03 -18.27
CA ILE A 521 -5.51 0.13 -16.99
C ILE A 521 -6.16 -1.22 -16.72
N GLN A 522 -5.89 -1.84 -15.57
CA GLN A 522 -6.37 -3.19 -15.29
C GLN A 522 -6.90 -3.35 -13.87
N SER A 523 -7.88 -4.21 -13.68
CA SER A 523 -8.33 -4.62 -12.34
C SER A 523 -8.97 -6.00 -12.44
N ASP A 524 -9.14 -6.70 -11.32
CA ASP A 524 -9.97 -7.91 -11.25
C ASP A 524 -11.33 -7.63 -10.61
N ASN A 525 -11.75 -6.36 -10.61
CA ASN A 525 -13.01 -5.92 -10.04
C ASN A 525 -14.18 -6.62 -10.74
N ASN A 526 -15.15 -7.10 -9.98
CA ASN A 526 -16.24 -7.91 -10.50
C ASN A 526 -17.43 -7.97 -9.54
N ASN A 527 -18.55 -8.48 -10.04
CA ASN A 527 -19.81 -8.52 -9.31
C ASN A 527 -19.83 -9.45 -8.09
N ASN A 528 -18.96 -10.47 -8.04
CA ASN A 528 -18.91 -11.36 -6.88
C ASN A 528 -18.34 -10.64 -5.66
N TRP A 529 -17.37 -9.73 -5.85
CA TRP A 529 -16.77 -8.98 -4.75
C TRP A 529 -17.47 -7.65 -4.48
N ASN A 530 -17.77 -6.91 -5.54
CA ASN A 530 -18.27 -5.54 -5.49
C ASN A 530 -19.58 -5.41 -6.28
N PRO A 531 -20.69 -5.97 -5.78
CA PRO A 531 -21.87 -6.20 -6.59
C PRO A 531 -22.56 -4.90 -7.04
N GLY A 532 -23.25 -5.06 -8.16
CA GLY A 532 -24.12 -4.05 -8.71
C GLY A 532 -23.37 -2.87 -9.33
N ILE A 533 -24.18 -2.04 -9.97
CA ILE A 533 -23.72 -0.78 -10.55
C ILE A 533 -24.03 0.31 -9.53
N LYS A 534 -22.99 0.97 -9.02
CA LYS A 534 -23.11 1.92 -7.91
C LYS A 534 -22.64 3.31 -8.34
N ASP A 535 -23.32 4.34 -7.83
CA ASP A 535 -22.91 5.75 -7.97
C ASP A 535 -21.97 6.20 -6.82
N GLY A 536 -21.39 5.24 -6.08
CA GLY A 536 -20.65 5.45 -4.84
C GLY A 536 -21.53 5.69 -3.61
N CYS A 537 -20.92 5.81 -2.44
CA CYS A 537 -21.47 6.24 -1.15
C CYS A 537 -21.30 7.75 -0.96
N ASP A 538 -22.16 8.40 -0.18
CA ASP A 538 -21.93 9.79 0.25
C ASP A 538 -20.55 9.95 0.91
N SER A 539 -19.80 10.98 0.53
CA SER A 539 -18.42 11.19 1.00
C SER A 539 -18.30 11.31 2.52
N GLY A 540 -19.25 11.96 3.19
CA GLY A 540 -19.22 12.10 4.65
C GLY A 540 -19.43 10.77 5.37
N LEU A 541 -20.30 9.91 4.82
CA LEU A 541 -20.47 8.54 5.33
C LEU A 541 -19.25 7.67 5.05
N ALA A 542 -18.70 7.76 3.83
CA ALA A 542 -17.57 6.96 3.41
C ALA A 542 -16.29 7.29 4.19
N ASP A 543 -15.98 8.58 4.40
CA ASP A 543 -14.79 9.01 5.16
C ASP A 543 -14.89 8.70 6.66
N ALA A 544 -16.10 8.51 7.20
CA ALA A 544 -16.30 8.13 8.59
C ALA A 544 -16.12 6.63 8.86
N LEU A 545 -16.03 5.79 7.81
CA LEU A 545 -15.90 4.35 7.96
C LEU A 545 -14.57 3.97 8.59
N LYS A 546 -14.64 2.99 9.49
CA LYS A 546 -13.48 2.34 10.11
C LYS A 546 -13.67 0.82 10.03
N PRO A 547 -12.58 0.03 9.97
CA PRO A 547 -12.67 -1.43 10.01
C PRO A 547 -13.56 -1.91 11.17
N GLY A 548 -14.44 -2.88 10.88
CA GLY A 548 -15.44 -3.43 11.79
C GLY A 548 -16.79 -2.70 11.82
N MET A 549 -16.92 -1.53 11.19
CA MET A 549 -18.22 -0.86 11.00
C MET A 549 -19.04 -1.51 9.89
N ASP A 550 -20.36 -1.44 9.96
CA ASP A 550 -21.20 -1.84 8.82
C ASP A 550 -21.01 -0.88 7.64
N ILE A 551 -20.90 -1.43 6.43
CA ILE A 551 -20.96 -0.61 5.22
C ILE A 551 -22.32 0.12 5.22
N PRO A 552 -22.37 1.44 4.89
CA PRO A 552 -23.58 2.21 5.05
C PRO A 552 -24.73 1.64 4.21
N TYR A 553 -25.90 1.55 4.83
CA TYR A 553 -27.13 1.10 4.20
C TYR A 553 -28.16 2.22 4.26
N VAL A 554 -28.47 2.82 3.11
CA VAL A 554 -29.28 4.04 3.01
C VAL A 554 -30.43 3.80 2.04
N ASP A 555 -31.65 4.15 2.46
CA ASP A 555 -32.87 4.02 1.67
C ASP A 555 -33.06 2.63 1.04
N GLY A 556 -32.85 1.57 1.82
CA GLY A 556 -33.01 0.20 1.35
C GLY A 556 -31.92 -0.27 0.39
N ARG A 557 -30.77 0.43 0.33
CA ARG A 557 -29.67 0.11 -0.59
C ARG A 557 -28.32 0.14 0.12
N ASN A 558 -27.57 -0.94 -0.01
CA ASN A 558 -26.16 -0.95 0.37
C ASN A 558 -25.38 0.07 -0.49
N GLN A 559 -24.59 0.92 0.17
CA GLN A 559 -23.76 1.94 -0.44
C GLN A 559 -22.37 1.43 -0.90
N GLY A 560 -21.98 0.22 -0.50
CA GLY A 560 -20.78 -0.44 -1.03
C GLY A 560 -21.00 -1.17 -2.35
N GLY A 561 -19.88 -1.53 -2.99
CA GLY A 561 -19.83 -2.19 -4.29
C GLY A 561 -19.62 -1.21 -5.45
N GLY A 562 -19.70 -1.74 -6.67
CA GLY A 562 -19.31 -1.04 -7.90
C GLY A 562 -18.24 -1.85 -8.61
N ARG A 563 -18.68 -2.72 -9.53
CA ARG A 563 -17.83 -3.72 -10.20
C ARG A 563 -17.00 -3.22 -11.39
N ALA A 564 -17.14 -1.94 -11.75
CA ALA A 564 -16.40 -1.37 -12.87
C ALA A 564 -14.94 -1.12 -12.52
N GLY A 565 -14.02 -1.41 -13.45
CA GLY A 565 -12.62 -0.99 -13.36
C GLY A 565 -12.50 0.54 -13.46
N VAL A 566 -13.19 1.15 -14.42
CA VAL A 566 -13.29 2.62 -14.56
C VAL A 566 -14.75 3.05 -14.51
N LEU A 567 -15.07 3.95 -13.57
CA LEU A 567 -16.39 4.58 -13.42
C LEU A 567 -16.32 6.06 -13.80
N ILE A 568 -17.16 6.49 -14.74
CA ILE A 568 -17.39 7.89 -15.08
C ILE A 568 -18.82 8.25 -14.64
N ALA A 569 -18.98 9.15 -13.67
CA ALA A 569 -20.28 9.38 -13.02
C ALA A 569 -20.60 10.83 -12.67
N GLY A 570 -21.86 11.06 -12.30
CA GLY A 570 -22.34 12.36 -11.83
C GLY A 570 -22.41 13.38 -12.97
N LYS A 571 -21.87 14.57 -12.75
CA LYS A 571 -21.83 15.66 -13.74
C LYS A 571 -20.60 15.61 -14.66
N ALA A 572 -19.85 14.51 -14.67
CA ALA A 572 -18.66 14.39 -15.53
C ALA A 572 -19.04 14.55 -17.01
N ASP A 573 -18.48 15.56 -17.66
CA ASP A 573 -18.75 15.94 -19.06
C ASP A 573 -17.44 16.15 -19.80
N LYS A 574 -17.41 15.85 -21.10
CA LYS A 574 -16.20 15.91 -21.93
C LYS A 574 -15.04 15.12 -21.33
N ILE A 575 -15.29 13.84 -21.01
CA ILE A 575 -14.26 12.90 -20.57
C ILE A 575 -13.74 12.13 -21.78
N ARG A 576 -12.43 12.18 -22.03
CA ARG A 576 -11.79 11.56 -23.17
C ARG A 576 -10.69 10.61 -22.74
N PHE A 577 -10.60 9.44 -23.38
CA PHE A 577 -9.47 8.53 -23.29
C PHE A 577 -8.85 8.34 -24.68
N GLU A 578 -7.53 8.39 -24.77
CA GLU A 578 -6.77 8.19 -26.00
C GLU A 578 -5.66 7.18 -25.78
N ASP A 579 -5.48 6.25 -26.71
CA ASP A 579 -4.31 5.38 -26.78
C ASP A 579 -4.07 4.55 -25.50
N VAL A 580 -5.14 4.00 -24.90
CA VAL A 580 -5.10 3.14 -23.71
C VAL A 580 -5.88 1.83 -23.90
N SER A 581 -5.46 0.78 -23.21
CA SER A 581 -6.31 -0.40 -22.99
C SER A 581 -6.90 -0.44 -21.58
N MET A 582 -8.06 -1.09 -21.45
CA MET A 582 -8.70 -1.40 -20.18
C MET A 582 -8.99 -2.90 -20.09
N ARG A 583 -8.56 -3.57 -19.01
CA ARG A 583 -8.60 -5.04 -18.88
C ARG A 583 -9.17 -5.51 -17.55
N CYS A 584 -10.06 -6.50 -17.62
CA CYS A 584 -10.44 -7.32 -16.48
C CYS A 584 -9.45 -8.50 -16.32
N LEU A 585 -8.91 -8.67 -15.13
CA LEU A 585 -8.00 -9.77 -14.76
C LEU A 585 -8.73 -10.94 -14.07
N TYR A 586 -10.02 -10.80 -13.77
CA TYR A 586 -10.76 -11.83 -13.05
C TYR A 586 -11.00 -13.05 -13.96
N PRO A 587 -10.53 -14.25 -13.58
CA PRO A 587 -10.50 -15.39 -14.49
C PRO A 587 -11.85 -16.11 -14.60
N THR A 588 -12.76 -15.89 -13.67
CA THR A 588 -14.03 -16.61 -13.58
C THR A 588 -15.14 -15.81 -14.24
N LYS A 589 -15.98 -16.48 -15.02
CA LYS A 589 -17.15 -15.86 -15.66
C LYS A 589 -18.12 -15.29 -14.61
N THR A 590 -18.27 -13.98 -14.62
CA THR A 590 -19.23 -13.15 -13.86
C THR A 590 -19.30 -11.77 -14.52
N GLN A 591 -20.22 -10.89 -14.10
CA GLN A 591 -20.24 -9.52 -14.60
C GLN A 591 -18.98 -8.76 -14.13
N ALA A 592 -18.23 -8.18 -15.06
CA ALA A 592 -17.00 -7.44 -14.78
C ALA A 592 -16.71 -6.37 -15.86
N GLU A 593 -17.33 -5.20 -15.70
CA GLU A 593 -17.13 -4.03 -16.54
C GLU A 593 -15.70 -3.52 -16.42
N VAL A 594 -15.02 -3.32 -17.56
CA VAL A 594 -13.80 -2.51 -17.55
C VAL A 594 -14.12 -1.01 -17.57
N LEU A 595 -15.29 -0.65 -18.09
CA LEU A 595 -15.76 0.73 -18.17
C LEU A 595 -17.27 0.82 -17.90
N CYS A 596 -17.65 1.73 -17.00
CA CYS A 596 -19.03 2.09 -16.73
C CYS A 596 -19.22 3.61 -16.80
N ILE A 597 -20.16 4.06 -17.62
CA ILE A 597 -20.52 5.46 -17.81
C ILE A 597 -21.93 5.68 -17.26
N ARG A 598 -22.02 6.56 -16.28
CA ARG A 598 -23.23 6.92 -15.50
C ARG A 598 -23.29 8.41 -15.20
N ASN A 599 -22.76 9.20 -16.12
CA ASN A 599 -22.95 10.63 -16.09
C ASN A 599 -24.39 11.01 -16.51
N LYS A 600 -24.72 12.29 -16.43
CA LYS A 600 -26.03 12.79 -16.82
C LYS A 600 -26.29 12.62 -18.32
N SER A 601 -27.56 12.60 -18.71
CA SER A 601 -28.03 12.36 -20.08
C SER A 601 -27.59 13.42 -21.10
N ASP A 602 -27.16 14.59 -20.63
CA ASP A 602 -26.68 15.73 -21.42
C ASP A 602 -25.15 15.85 -21.46
N ASN A 603 -24.42 14.91 -20.85
CA ASN A 603 -22.96 14.90 -20.83
C ASN A 603 -22.37 13.99 -21.91
N ALA A 604 -21.08 14.20 -22.24
CA ALA A 604 -20.37 13.48 -23.29
C ALA A 604 -19.11 12.75 -22.81
N THR A 605 -18.79 11.63 -23.47
CA THR A 605 -17.51 10.93 -23.36
C THR A 605 -16.97 10.50 -24.73
N ALA A 606 -15.65 10.36 -24.85
CA ALA A 606 -14.98 9.89 -26.06
C ALA A 606 -13.84 8.91 -25.76
N PHE A 607 -13.68 7.89 -26.61
CA PHE A 607 -12.62 6.89 -26.52
C PHE A 607 -12.01 6.73 -27.92
N VAL A 608 -10.72 7.00 -28.06
CA VAL A 608 -10.01 7.04 -29.35
C VAL A 608 -8.80 6.12 -29.31
N HIS A 609 -8.74 5.17 -30.24
CA HIS A 609 -7.72 4.11 -30.29
C HIS A 609 -7.67 3.25 -29.02
N CYS A 610 -8.79 3.11 -28.30
CA CYS A 610 -8.84 2.36 -27.04
C CYS A 610 -9.13 0.88 -27.24
N ARG A 611 -8.74 0.04 -26.28
CA ARG A 611 -9.01 -1.41 -26.32
C ARG A 611 -9.62 -1.91 -25.01
N PHE A 612 -10.67 -2.72 -25.08
CA PHE A 612 -11.44 -3.14 -23.91
C PHE A 612 -11.53 -4.66 -23.85
N TYR A 613 -11.03 -5.24 -22.75
CA TYR A 613 -10.87 -6.68 -22.58
C TYR A 613 -11.59 -7.19 -21.33
N SER A 614 -12.71 -7.90 -21.52
CA SER A 614 -13.40 -8.63 -20.46
C SER A 614 -14.24 -9.76 -21.08
N GLN A 615 -15.14 -10.35 -20.30
CA GLN A 615 -16.06 -11.40 -20.73
C GLN A 615 -17.51 -10.88 -20.69
N GLN A 616 -18.18 -11.01 -19.55
CA GLN A 616 -19.55 -10.56 -19.39
C GLN A 616 -19.58 -9.10 -18.90
N ASP A 617 -20.49 -8.31 -19.49
CA ASP A 617 -20.68 -6.89 -19.17
C ASP A 617 -19.43 -6.01 -19.44
N THR A 618 -18.57 -6.30 -20.43
CA THR A 618 -17.30 -5.54 -20.69
C THR A 618 -17.47 -4.01 -20.64
N LEU A 619 -18.45 -3.48 -21.38
CA LEU A 619 -18.73 -2.04 -21.51
C LEU A 619 -20.16 -1.71 -21.10
N LEU A 620 -20.29 -0.71 -20.22
CA LEU A 620 -21.56 -0.10 -19.86
C LEU A 620 -21.59 1.40 -20.23
N PRO A 621 -21.82 1.78 -21.49
CA PRO A 621 -22.08 3.16 -21.89
C PRO A 621 -23.55 3.55 -21.56
N GLY A 622 -23.84 3.72 -20.27
CA GLY A 622 -25.21 3.87 -19.74
C GLY A 622 -25.62 5.29 -19.39
N GLY A 623 -24.83 6.30 -19.76
CA GLY A 623 -25.11 7.72 -19.54
C GLY A 623 -24.78 8.52 -20.78
N GLY A 624 -25.42 9.68 -20.93
CA GLY A 624 -25.01 10.71 -21.88
C GLY A 624 -24.88 10.30 -23.36
N TYR A 625 -23.97 11.00 -24.04
CA TYR A 625 -23.54 10.80 -25.42
C TYR A 625 -22.13 10.22 -25.43
N ASN A 626 -21.91 9.10 -26.12
CA ASN A 626 -20.63 8.41 -26.08
C ASN A 626 -20.13 8.17 -27.50
N TRP A 627 -18.82 8.35 -27.70
CA TRP A 627 -18.18 8.11 -28.98
C TRP A 627 -16.95 7.21 -28.80
N PHE A 628 -16.91 6.11 -29.53
CA PHE A 628 -15.80 5.17 -29.60
C PHE A 628 -15.29 5.19 -31.04
N TYR A 629 -14.04 5.58 -31.25
CA TYR A 629 -13.43 5.68 -32.57
C TYR A 629 -12.20 4.79 -32.64
N ASP A 630 -12.15 3.95 -33.68
CA ASP A 630 -11.06 2.99 -33.93
C ASP A 630 -10.68 2.21 -32.66
N CYS A 631 -11.71 1.71 -31.97
CA CYS A 631 -11.57 0.94 -30.75
C CYS A 631 -11.71 -0.56 -31.00
N TYR A 632 -11.14 -1.36 -30.12
CA TYR A 632 -11.36 -2.80 -30.04
C TYR A 632 -12.14 -3.15 -28.76
N VAL A 633 -13.17 -3.99 -28.88
CA VAL A 633 -13.95 -4.51 -27.74
C VAL A 633 -14.07 -6.01 -27.86
N GLU A 634 -13.69 -6.75 -26.83
CA GLU A 634 -13.99 -8.18 -26.71
C GLU A 634 -14.94 -8.49 -25.55
N GLY A 635 -15.68 -9.59 -25.71
CA GLY A 635 -16.48 -10.16 -24.63
C GLY A 635 -17.35 -11.33 -25.08
N ASP A 636 -18.21 -11.79 -24.17
CA ASP A 636 -19.10 -12.92 -24.44
C ASP A 636 -20.58 -12.65 -24.22
N THR A 637 -20.97 -12.10 -23.08
CA THR A 637 -22.35 -12.06 -22.61
C THR A 637 -22.69 -10.63 -22.28
N ASP A 638 -23.62 -10.04 -23.03
CA ASP A 638 -24.09 -8.67 -22.83
C ASP A 638 -22.91 -7.68 -22.76
N PHE A 639 -21.84 -7.96 -23.51
CA PHE A 639 -20.56 -7.33 -23.26
C PHE A 639 -20.52 -5.86 -23.70
N ILE A 640 -21.51 -5.40 -24.48
CA ILE A 640 -21.84 -3.98 -24.63
C ILE A 640 -23.31 -3.78 -24.24
N TRP A 641 -23.56 -3.03 -23.18
CA TRP A 641 -24.92 -2.95 -22.61
C TRP A 641 -25.24 -1.66 -21.84
N GLY A 642 -26.52 -1.49 -21.52
CA GLY A 642 -27.03 -0.33 -20.76
C GLY A 642 -27.80 0.65 -21.64
N GLY A 643 -28.11 1.84 -21.11
CA GLY A 643 -28.99 2.81 -21.79
C GLY A 643 -28.44 4.23 -21.84
N ASN A 644 -28.01 4.67 -23.01
CA ASN A 644 -27.50 6.02 -23.29
C ASN A 644 -28.53 6.91 -24.00
N SER A 645 -28.18 8.19 -24.20
CA SER A 645 -28.85 9.10 -25.14
C SER A 645 -28.48 8.78 -26.59
N ALA A 646 -27.18 8.64 -26.85
CA ALA A 646 -26.62 8.09 -28.08
C ALA A 646 -25.23 7.50 -27.79
N CYS A 647 -24.87 6.41 -28.45
CA CYS A 647 -23.55 5.78 -28.35
C CYS A 647 -23.10 5.37 -29.75
N LEU A 648 -22.10 6.06 -30.29
CA LEU A 648 -21.54 5.80 -31.60
C LEU A 648 -20.23 5.02 -31.48
N PHE A 649 -20.20 3.82 -32.02
CA PHE A 649 -18.99 3.09 -32.37
C PHE A 649 -18.69 3.35 -33.83
N GLU A 650 -17.55 3.95 -34.13
CA GLU A 650 -17.13 4.36 -35.47
C GLU A 650 -15.79 3.70 -35.79
N SER A 651 -15.71 2.98 -36.91
CA SER A 651 -14.51 2.26 -37.32
C SER A 651 -13.97 1.27 -36.26
N CYS A 652 -14.84 0.72 -35.42
CA CYS A 652 -14.45 -0.16 -34.32
C CYS A 652 -14.46 -1.64 -34.73
N LYS A 653 -13.62 -2.45 -34.06
CA LYS A 653 -13.69 -3.92 -34.10
C LYS A 653 -14.34 -4.46 -32.82
N VAL A 654 -15.33 -5.34 -32.98
CA VAL A 654 -16.06 -5.98 -31.87
C VAL A 654 -15.92 -7.49 -32.00
N GLU A 655 -15.38 -8.17 -30.98
CA GLU A 655 -15.03 -9.58 -31.04
C GLU A 655 -15.74 -10.43 -29.97
N MET A 656 -16.50 -11.42 -30.40
CA MET A 656 -17.14 -12.42 -29.54
C MET A 656 -16.17 -13.56 -29.23
N ILE A 657 -15.87 -13.80 -27.95
CA ILE A 657 -14.80 -14.74 -27.55
C ILE A 657 -15.28 -16.09 -27.01
N THR A 658 -16.59 -16.25 -26.75
CA THR A 658 -17.15 -17.50 -26.22
C THR A 658 -18.35 -17.98 -27.03
N SER A 659 -18.40 -19.29 -27.31
CA SER A 659 -19.56 -19.93 -27.96
C SER A 659 -20.83 -19.76 -27.13
N GLY A 660 -21.96 -19.55 -27.80
CA GLY A 660 -23.24 -19.33 -27.12
C GLY A 660 -23.43 -17.93 -26.52
N GLY A 661 -22.45 -17.03 -26.74
CA GLY A 661 -22.48 -15.64 -26.27
C GLY A 661 -23.58 -14.79 -26.91
N ARG A 662 -23.76 -13.59 -26.36
CA ARG A 662 -24.79 -12.61 -26.72
C ARG A 662 -24.14 -11.23 -26.76
N GLY A 663 -24.10 -10.59 -27.92
CA GLY A 663 -23.28 -9.39 -28.13
C GLY A 663 -23.75 -8.20 -27.31
N PHE A 664 -25.01 -7.82 -27.49
CA PHE A 664 -25.52 -6.54 -26.99
C PHE A 664 -26.79 -6.69 -26.14
N ASN A 665 -26.89 -5.85 -25.10
CA ASN A 665 -28.11 -5.69 -24.30
C ASN A 665 -28.44 -4.18 -24.20
N ALA A 666 -29.01 -3.67 -25.29
CA ALA A 666 -29.24 -2.25 -25.53
C ALA A 666 -30.50 -1.76 -24.79
N ARG A 667 -30.40 -1.50 -23.48
CA ARG A 667 -31.54 -1.07 -22.63
C ARG A 667 -31.81 0.42 -22.73
N VAL A 668 -32.20 0.89 -23.91
CA VAL A 668 -32.31 2.32 -24.24
C VAL A 668 -33.70 2.83 -23.88
N LYS A 669 -33.79 4.08 -23.41
CA LYS A 669 -35.09 4.75 -23.24
C LYS A 669 -35.71 5.04 -24.60
N ALA A 670 -37.01 4.82 -24.75
CA ALA A 670 -37.72 5.11 -26.00
C ALA A 670 -37.39 6.52 -26.53
N ASN A 671 -37.26 6.63 -27.86
CA ASN A 671 -36.95 7.86 -28.60
C ASN A 671 -35.51 8.40 -28.52
N ASN A 672 -34.63 7.79 -27.71
CA ASN A 672 -33.19 8.05 -27.81
C ASN A 672 -32.64 7.45 -29.11
N ILE A 673 -31.48 7.92 -29.60
CA ILE A 673 -30.83 7.32 -30.77
C ILE A 673 -30.26 5.94 -30.42
N GLY A 674 -29.83 5.75 -29.17
CA GLY A 674 -29.29 4.48 -28.70
C GLY A 674 -27.94 4.16 -29.33
N TYR A 675 -27.71 2.88 -29.60
CA TYR A 675 -26.43 2.40 -30.09
C TYR A 675 -26.36 2.48 -31.62
N VAL A 676 -25.24 2.97 -32.14
CA VAL A 676 -24.94 3.02 -33.58
C VAL A 676 -23.54 2.48 -33.81
N PHE A 677 -23.41 1.50 -34.69
CA PHE A 677 -22.14 0.97 -35.19
C PHE A 677 -21.99 1.42 -36.65
N SER A 678 -21.06 2.33 -36.93
CA SER A 678 -20.77 2.85 -38.25
C SER A 678 -19.40 2.37 -38.71
N ASP A 679 -19.35 1.73 -39.88
CA ASP A 679 -18.11 1.28 -40.51
C ASP A 679 -17.30 0.33 -39.61
N CYS A 680 -18.02 -0.43 -38.77
CA CYS A 680 -17.44 -1.38 -37.81
C CYS A 680 -17.23 -2.77 -38.44
N ILE A 681 -16.46 -3.59 -37.73
CA ILE A 681 -16.29 -5.02 -38.03
C ILE A 681 -16.64 -5.83 -36.78
N LEU A 682 -17.63 -6.71 -36.89
CA LEU A 682 -18.01 -7.66 -35.85
C LEU A 682 -17.45 -9.03 -36.20
N THR A 683 -16.56 -9.59 -35.37
CA THR A 683 -15.90 -10.90 -35.58
C THR A 683 -16.15 -11.86 -34.43
N VAL A 684 -15.95 -13.16 -34.66
CA VAL A 684 -15.87 -14.15 -33.57
C VAL A 684 -14.46 -14.73 -33.49
N ALA A 685 -14.01 -15.10 -32.28
CA ALA A 685 -12.74 -15.79 -32.11
C ALA A 685 -12.77 -17.19 -32.75
N GLU A 686 -11.60 -17.76 -33.04
CA GLU A 686 -11.51 -19.06 -33.71
C GLU A 686 -12.27 -20.15 -32.95
N GLY A 687 -13.16 -20.87 -33.66
CA GLY A 687 -13.96 -21.96 -33.09
C GLY A 687 -15.18 -21.51 -32.27
N VAL A 688 -15.44 -20.20 -32.15
CA VAL A 688 -16.63 -19.66 -31.49
C VAL A 688 -17.85 -19.80 -32.42
N THR A 689 -18.95 -20.35 -31.89
CA THR A 689 -20.20 -20.58 -32.63
C THR A 689 -21.42 -20.40 -31.73
N LYS A 690 -22.63 -20.50 -32.30
CA LYS A 690 -23.93 -20.35 -31.61
C LYS A 690 -24.13 -18.99 -30.94
N CYS A 691 -23.50 -17.95 -31.46
CA CYS A 691 -23.59 -16.61 -30.90
C CYS A 691 -24.89 -15.94 -31.33
N ARG A 692 -25.35 -15.02 -30.49
CA ARG A 692 -26.50 -14.16 -30.77
C ARG A 692 -26.04 -12.73 -30.87
N LEU A 693 -26.71 -11.97 -31.74
CA LEU A 693 -26.46 -10.54 -31.86
C LEU A 693 -26.87 -9.85 -30.55
N LEU A 694 -28.10 -10.09 -30.08
CA LEU A 694 -28.72 -9.40 -28.96
C LEU A 694 -29.12 -10.38 -27.85
N GLU A 695 -29.27 -9.88 -26.62
CA GLU A 695 -29.99 -10.58 -25.56
C GLU A 695 -31.51 -10.44 -25.74
N GLY A 696 -31.99 -9.22 -26.00
CA GLY A 696 -33.41 -8.86 -26.08
C GLY A 696 -33.98 -8.27 -24.79
N SER A 697 -35.08 -7.53 -24.91
CA SER A 697 -35.78 -6.84 -23.84
C SER A 697 -36.78 -7.75 -23.12
N ASP A 698 -36.98 -7.48 -21.82
CA ASP A 698 -38.00 -8.11 -20.99
C ASP A 698 -39.34 -7.33 -20.96
N GLY A 699 -39.42 -6.22 -21.71
CA GLY A 699 -40.62 -5.38 -21.84
C GLY A 699 -40.83 -4.35 -20.71
N THR A 700 -39.79 -3.99 -19.94
CA THR A 700 -39.92 -3.14 -18.73
C THR A 700 -39.75 -1.62 -18.97
N GLY A 701 -40.22 -1.10 -20.12
CA GLY A 701 -40.14 0.34 -20.44
C GLY A 701 -38.78 0.82 -20.99
N MET A 702 -37.87 -0.12 -21.25
CA MET A 702 -36.66 0.08 -22.07
C MET A 702 -36.79 -0.73 -23.36
N VAL A 703 -36.29 -0.18 -24.46
CA VAL A 703 -36.35 -0.78 -25.80
C VAL A 703 -34.95 -1.19 -26.24
N ASP A 704 -34.84 -2.34 -26.90
CA ASP A 704 -33.63 -2.69 -27.64
C ASP A 704 -33.49 -1.73 -28.81
N ASN A 705 -32.54 -0.80 -28.72
CA ASN A 705 -32.33 0.19 -29.77
C ASN A 705 -30.87 0.24 -30.21
N ILE A 706 -30.63 -0.35 -31.37
CA ILE A 706 -29.31 -0.57 -31.93
C ILE A 706 -29.35 -0.51 -33.46
N THR A 707 -28.39 0.17 -34.05
CA THR A 707 -28.29 0.38 -35.49
C THR A 707 -26.90 0.01 -35.98
N PHE A 708 -26.82 -0.73 -37.08
CA PHE A 708 -25.57 -1.01 -37.79
C PHE A 708 -25.60 -0.35 -39.17
N VAL A 709 -24.54 0.35 -39.53
CA VAL A 709 -24.40 1.08 -40.79
C VAL A 709 -23.04 0.73 -41.37
N ASN A 710 -23.00 0.34 -42.65
CA ASN A 710 -21.76 0.00 -43.37
C ASN A 710 -20.88 -1.00 -42.62
N THR A 711 -21.50 -1.89 -41.82
CA THR A 711 -20.79 -2.77 -40.91
C THR A 711 -20.65 -4.15 -41.53
N THR A 712 -19.45 -4.74 -41.43
CA THR A 712 -19.23 -6.15 -41.75
C THR A 712 -19.43 -6.99 -40.50
N ILE A 713 -20.28 -8.02 -40.57
CA ILE A 713 -20.64 -8.86 -39.42
C ILE A 713 -20.35 -10.32 -39.76
N ASP A 714 -19.57 -11.00 -38.94
CA ASP A 714 -19.36 -12.44 -39.06
C ASP A 714 -20.70 -13.18 -38.88
N LYS A 715 -20.98 -14.14 -39.77
CA LYS A 715 -22.21 -14.97 -39.74
C LYS A 715 -22.40 -15.68 -38.40
N GLU A 716 -21.33 -15.95 -37.66
CA GLU A 716 -21.43 -16.66 -36.38
C GLU A 716 -22.15 -15.83 -35.31
N PHE A 717 -22.23 -14.49 -35.42
CA PHE A 717 -23.10 -13.65 -34.58
C PHE A 717 -24.60 -13.97 -34.71
N PHE A 718 -24.99 -14.70 -35.75
CA PHE A 718 -26.36 -15.11 -36.01
C PHE A 718 -26.56 -16.62 -35.85
N SER A 719 -25.49 -17.40 -35.68
CA SER A 719 -25.56 -18.87 -35.64
C SER A 719 -26.40 -19.43 -34.47
N GLY A 720 -26.63 -18.65 -33.42
CA GLY A 720 -27.51 -18.94 -32.28
C GLY A 720 -28.89 -18.27 -32.34
N GLY A 721 -29.21 -17.58 -33.44
CA GLY A 721 -30.38 -16.70 -33.60
C GLY A 721 -30.05 -15.23 -33.35
N ILE A 722 -30.97 -14.31 -33.68
CA ILE A 722 -30.77 -12.87 -33.45
C ILE A 722 -30.82 -12.47 -31.97
N ASN A 723 -31.71 -13.08 -31.19
CA ASN A 723 -31.96 -12.78 -29.79
C ASN A 723 -32.39 -14.04 -29.01
N SER A 724 -32.49 -13.96 -27.68
CA SER A 724 -32.98 -15.07 -26.85
C SER A 724 -34.45 -15.38 -27.16
N GLU A 725 -34.81 -16.67 -27.32
CA GLU A 725 -36.15 -17.11 -27.76
C GLU A 725 -37.30 -16.72 -26.81
N ASP A 726 -37.00 -16.47 -25.54
CA ASP A 726 -37.93 -16.07 -24.49
C ASP A 726 -38.03 -14.56 -24.31
N LYS A 727 -37.21 -13.79 -25.02
CA LYS A 727 -37.17 -12.33 -24.97
C LYS A 727 -37.73 -11.71 -26.25
N SER A 728 -38.39 -10.57 -26.10
CA SER A 728 -38.93 -9.83 -27.23
C SER A 728 -37.87 -8.89 -27.80
N MET A 729 -37.99 -8.55 -29.07
CA MET A 729 -37.41 -7.34 -29.62
C MET A 729 -38.56 -6.39 -29.92
N VAL A 730 -38.51 -5.17 -29.40
CA VAL A 730 -39.53 -4.16 -29.67
C VAL A 730 -39.34 -3.66 -31.11
N PRO A 731 -40.35 -3.79 -31.99
CA PRO A 731 -40.26 -3.42 -33.39
C PRO A 731 -40.55 -1.94 -33.61
N ILE A 732 -40.12 -1.44 -34.77
CA ILE A 732 -40.57 -0.18 -35.35
C ILE A 732 -42.06 -0.30 -35.73
N ALA A 733 -42.82 0.77 -35.57
CA ALA A 733 -44.24 0.89 -35.89
C ALA A 733 -44.57 0.31 -37.28
N GLY A 734 -45.48 -0.66 -37.33
CA GLY A 734 -46.00 -1.22 -38.59
C GLY A 734 -45.90 -2.75 -38.74
N TYR A 735 -45.24 -3.45 -37.82
CA TYR A 735 -45.36 -4.91 -37.73
C TYR A 735 -46.56 -5.33 -36.86
N ASP A 736 -47.30 -6.34 -37.32
CA ASP A 736 -48.52 -6.85 -36.69
C ASP A 736 -48.31 -7.16 -35.19
N ASP A 737 -49.03 -6.44 -34.32
CA ASP A 737 -49.01 -6.54 -32.86
C ASP A 737 -49.20 -7.98 -32.33
N ASN A 738 -49.73 -8.88 -33.18
CA ASN A 738 -50.02 -10.27 -32.83
C ASN A 738 -48.83 -11.24 -33.03
N ILE A 739 -47.77 -10.86 -33.76
CA ILE A 739 -46.66 -11.78 -34.12
C ILE A 739 -45.42 -11.60 -33.22
N ILE A 740 -45.28 -10.46 -32.54
CA ILE A 740 -44.02 -10.04 -31.90
C ILE A 740 -43.99 -10.29 -30.37
N ARG A 741 -45.09 -10.85 -29.84
CA ARG A 741 -45.32 -11.13 -28.42
C ARG A 741 -44.86 -12.51 -27.96
N TYR A 742 -43.84 -13.10 -28.60
CA TYR A 742 -43.36 -14.43 -28.20
C TYR A 742 -42.38 -14.34 -27.01
N ASN A 743 -42.89 -13.97 -25.83
CA ASN A 743 -42.35 -14.55 -24.61
C ASN A 743 -43.16 -15.83 -24.38
N LYS A 744 -42.55 -16.99 -24.60
CA LYS A 744 -43.22 -18.30 -24.49
C LYS A 744 -43.88 -18.53 -23.12
N ASN A 745 -43.56 -17.70 -22.12
CA ASN A 745 -43.97 -17.84 -20.72
C ASN A 745 -44.70 -16.61 -20.12
N LYS A 746 -45.11 -15.59 -20.89
CA LYS A 746 -45.89 -14.44 -20.35
C LYS A 746 -47.18 -14.19 -21.14
N ASP A 747 -48.32 -14.33 -20.46
CA ASP A 747 -49.67 -14.05 -21.00
C ASP A 747 -50.03 -12.55 -20.97
N GLU A 748 -49.27 -11.71 -20.27
CA GLU A 748 -49.49 -10.26 -20.17
C GLU A 748 -48.20 -9.49 -20.48
N ILE A 749 -48.26 -8.63 -21.49
CA ILE A 749 -47.21 -7.67 -21.87
C ILE A 749 -47.70 -6.28 -21.50
N GLY A 750 -46.90 -5.53 -20.75
CA GLY A 750 -47.23 -4.13 -20.40
C GLY A 750 -47.36 -3.27 -21.65
N GLU A 751 -48.23 -2.24 -21.59
CA GLU A 751 -48.36 -1.26 -22.67
C GLU A 751 -47.01 -0.58 -22.90
N LEU A 752 -46.39 -0.87 -24.05
CA LEU A 752 -45.27 -0.09 -24.57
C LEU A 752 -45.86 1.19 -25.18
N GLY A 753 -45.25 2.34 -24.88
CA GLY A 753 -45.74 3.63 -25.39
C GLY A 753 -45.77 3.69 -26.92
N GLU A 754 -46.53 4.64 -27.48
CA GLU A 754 -46.58 4.86 -28.93
C GLU A 754 -45.16 5.07 -29.49
N ASP A 755 -44.76 4.24 -30.46
CA ASP A 755 -43.54 4.46 -31.24
C ASP A 755 -43.72 5.71 -32.12
N THR A 756 -42.82 6.68 -31.94
CA THR A 756 -42.88 7.98 -32.62
C THR A 756 -41.96 8.08 -33.85
N GLY A 757 -41.24 7.02 -34.26
CA GLY A 757 -40.42 7.00 -35.49
C GLY A 757 -39.40 5.85 -35.63
N ILE A 758 -38.40 5.97 -36.52
CA ILE A 758 -37.37 4.93 -36.80
C ILE A 758 -36.34 4.75 -35.65
N LYS A 759 -36.62 5.36 -34.49
CA LYS A 759 -35.64 5.45 -33.41
C LYS A 759 -35.59 4.22 -32.52
N ASP A 760 -36.49 3.26 -32.61
CA ASP A 760 -36.48 2.06 -31.74
C ASP A 760 -36.16 0.77 -32.53
N GLY A 761 -35.82 -0.33 -31.85
CA GLY A 761 -35.55 -1.63 -32.48
C GLY A 761 -34.12 -1.85 -33.02
N CYS A 762 -33.94 -2.97 -33.74
CA CYS A 762 -32.70 -3.32 -34.43
C CYS A 762 -32.75 -2.91 -35.91
N LYS A 763 -31.76 -2.15 -36.37
CA LYS A 763 -31.73 -1.53 -37.71
C LYS A 763 -30.42 -1.80 -38.44
N MET A 764 -30.49 -1.93 -39.76
CA MET A 764 -29.31 -2.11 -40.61
C MET A 764 -29.37 -1.28 -41.88
N TYR A 765 -28.26 -0.65 -42.24
CA TYR A 765 -28.01 -0.02 -43.54
C TYR A 765 -26.70 -0.56 -44.12
N ASN A 766 -26.73 -1.08 -45.35
CA ASN A 766 -25.53 -1.52 -46.08
C ASN A 766 -24.59 -2.45 -45.27
N CYS A 767 -25.16 -3.39 -44.50
CA CYS A 767 -24.40 -4.34 -43.69
C CYS A 767 -24.17 -5.65 -44.45
N THR A 768 -22.96 -6.19 -44.37
CA THR A 768 -22.56 -7.38 -45.15
C THR A 768 -21.90 -8.45 -44.27
N TYR A 769 -21.88 -9.69 -44.75
CA TYR A 769 -20.95 -10.72 -44.29
C TYR A 769 -19.57 -10.52 -44.92
N ASP A 770 -18.55 -11.24 -44.43
CA ASP A 770 -17.19 -11.22 -44.99
C ASP A 770 -17.14 -11.60 -46.48
N ASP A 771 -18.12 -12.36 -46.97
CA ASP A 771 -18.25 -12.73 -48.39
C ASP A 771 -18.96 -11.65 -49.24
N GLY A 772 -19.30 -10.51 -48.65
CA GLY A 772 -19.94 -9.36 -49.28
C GLY A 772 -21.46 -9.48 -49.44
N LYS A 773 -22.09 -10.58 -48.99
CA LYS A 773 -23.55 -10.72 -49.07
C LYS A 773 -24.27 -9.88 -48.00
N PRO A 774 -25.47 -9.35 -48.28
CA PRO A 774 -26.26 -8.63 -47.28
C PRO A 774 -26.63 -9.52 -46.09
N VAL A 775 -26.56 -8.97 -44.88
CA VAL A 775 -26.93 -9.68 -43.63
C VAL A 775 -28.40 -10.11 -43.61
N GLN A 776 -29.26 -9.31 -44.25
CA GLN A 776 -30.70 -9.52 -44.30
C GLN A 776 -31.11 -10.76 -45.12
N GLU A 777 -30.23 -11.28 -45.98
CA GLU A 777 -30.52 -12.45 -46.82
C GLU A 777 -30.08 -13.79 -46.18
N SER A 778 -29.73 -13.80 -44.90
CA SER A 778 -29.13 -14.95 -44.22
C SER A 778 -30.06 -16.12 -43.91
N GLY A 779 -31.37 -15.87 -43.80
CA GLY A 779 -32.37 -16.89 -43.46
C GLY A 779 -32.25 -17.43 -42.03
N VAL A 780 -31.52 -16.74 -41.15
CA VAL A 780 -31.42 -17.09 -39.72
C VAL A 780 -32.70 -16.69 -38.99
N TYR A 781 -33.06 -17.43 -37.95
CA TYR A 781 -34.16 -17.09 -37.06
C TYR A 781 -34.07 -15.63 -36.54
N GLY A 782 -35.14 -14.86 -36.81
CA GLY A 782 -35.35 -13.52 -36.31
C GLY A 782 -34.72 -12.39 -37.14
N THR A 783 -34.03 -12.68 -38.24
CA THR A 783 -33.49 -11.63 -39.12
C THR A 783 -34.58 -10.88 -39.88
N ASP A 784 -35.77 -11.47 -40.00
CA ASP A 784 -37.01 -10.84 -40.48
C ASP A 784 -37.53 -9.72 -39.55
N ARG A 785 -36.99 -9.63 -38.33
CA ARG A 785 -37.29 -8.58 -37.34
C ARG A 785 -36.30 -7.41 -37.38
N ILE A 786 -35.28 -7.45 -38.24
CA ILE A 786 -34.34 -6.35 -38.45
C ILE A 786 -34.95 -5.38 -39.46
N HIS A 787 -35.06 -4.11 -39.10
CA HIS A 787 -35.49 -3.08 -40.05
C HIS A 787 -34.35 -2.72 -41.00
N THR A 788 -34.64 -2.78 -42.30
CA THR A 788 -33.69 -2.31 -43.33
C THR A 788 -33.94 -0.84 -43.59
N LEU A 789 -32.96 -0.01 -43.24
CA LEU A 789 -33.07 1.44 -43.39
C LEU A 789 -33.12 1.83 -44.87
N THR A 790 -34.03 2.75 -45.22
CA THR A 790 -33.95 3.42 -46.53
C THR A 790 -32.81 4.44 -46.56
N SER A 791 -32.45 4.90 -47.75
CA SER A 791 -31.43 5.95 -47.87
C SER A 791 -31.91 7.27 -47.25
N GLU A 792 -33.20 7.58 -47.27
CA GLU A 792 -33.76 8.75 -46.58
C GLU A 792 -33.62 8.62 -45.05
N GLU A 793 -33.97 7.45 -44.50
CA GLU A 793 -33.87 7.18 -43.06
C GLU A 793 -32.42 7.25 -42.57
N TYR A 794 -31.50 6.62 -43.31
CA TYR A 794 -30.07 6.72 -43.06
C TYR A 794 -29.59 8.18 -43.07
N ASN A 795 -29.93 8.93 -44.12
CA ASN A 795 -29.52 10.34 -44.26
C ASN A 795 -30.08 11.24 -43.15
N GLN A 796 -31.27 10.91 -42.63
CA GLN A 796 -31.93 11.69 -41.59
C GLN A 796 -31.34 11.43 -40.19
N TYR A 797 -30.98 10.19 -39.87
CA TYR A 797 -30.68 9.79 -38.49
C TYR A 797 -29.26 9.29 -38.25
N PHE A 798 -28.56 8.80 -39.27
CA PHE A 798 -27.33 8.00 -39.07
C PHE A 798 -26.18 8.32 -40.04
N LYS A 799 -26.29 9.34 -40.90
CA LYS A 799 -25.30 9.60 -41.97
C LYS A 799 -23.89 9.92 -41.50
N ASP A 800 -23.75 10.57 -40.37
CA ASP A 800 -22.47 11.07 -39.87
C ASP A 800 -22.51 11.24 -38.34
N ARG A 801 -21.33 11.38 -37.75
CA ARG A 801 -21.11 11.61 -36.32
C ARG A 801 -21.96 12.75 -35.77
N SER A 802 -22.04 13.87 -36.51
CA SER A 802 -22.79 15.05 -36.09
C SER A 802 -24.30 14.83 -36.04
N THR A 803 -24.80 13.88 -36.83
CA THR A 803 -26.21 13.49 -36.86
C THR A 803 -26.53 12.55 -35.69
N VAL A 804 -25.71 11.51 -35.49
CA VAL A 804 -25.91 10.52 -34.42
C VAL A 804 -25.77 11.17 -33.03
N LEU A 805 -24.77 12.02 -32.84
CA LEU A 805 -24.49 12.70 -31.58
C LEU A 805 -25.13 14.09 -31.50
N GLY A 806 -25.99 14.44 -32.48
CA GLY A 806 -26.60 15.77 -32.66
C GLY A 806 -27.43 16.29 -31.48
N GLY A 807 -27.80 15.41 -30.54
CA GLY A 807 -28.48 15.81 -29.31
C GLY A 807 -27.55 16.41 -28.23
N TYR A 808 -26.23 16.26 -28.36
CA TYR A 808 -25.26 16.91 -27.48
C TYR A 808 -25.04 18.36 -27.92
N ALA A 809 -24.93 19.27 -26.95
CA ALA A 809 -24.88 20.70 -27.24
C ALA A 809 -23.61 21.12 -28.03
N ASP A 810 -22.50 20.43 -27.82
CA ASP A 810 -21.21 20.72 -28.47
C ASP A 810 -20.71 19.51 -29.25
N THR A 811 -21.36 19.21 -30.37
CA THR A 811 -20.96 18.10 -31.25
C THR A 811 -19.56 18.27 -31.86
N THR A 812 -19.03 19.49 -31.89
CA THR A 812 -17.69 19.77 -32.43
C THR A 812 -16.58 19.26 -31.53
N TRP A 813 -16.89 18.88 -30.28
CA TRP A 813 -15.94 18.24 -29.38
C TRP A 813 -15.54 16.81 -29.83
N PHE A 814 -16.44 16.11 -30.54
CA PHE A 814 -16.17 14.76 -31.05
C PHE A 814 -15.29 14.79 -32.31
N THR A 815 -14.01 15.07 -32.12
CA THR A 815 -12.98 15.14 -33.17
C THR A 815 -11.96 14.03 -33.04
N GLU A 816 -11.45 13.56 -34.18
CA GLU A 816 -10.43 12.51 -34.25
C GLU A 816 -9.15 12.93 -33.53
#